data_AF-A0A951ZDJ2-F1
#
_entry.id   AF-A0A951ZDJ2-F1
#
_cell.length_a   1.000
_cell.length_b   1.000
_cell.length_c   1.000
_cell.angle_alpha   90.00
_cell.angle_beta   90.00
_cell.angle_gamma   90.00
#
_symmetry.space_group_name_H-M   'P 1'
#
loop_
_entity.id
_entity.type
_entity.pdbx_description
1 polymer ?
#
loop_
_entity_poly.entity_id
_entity_poly.type
_entity_poly.pdbx_seq_one_letter_code
_entity_poly.pdbx_strand_id
1 'polypeptide(L)'
;MSAAEPKPADGSHAAHTPVMQQYLRIKAEFPDMLLFYRMGDFYELFYEDARRAARLLDITLTARGQSAGAPIPMAGVPYHAAESYLARLVRQGESVAICEQIGDPRSAKGPVERRVVRVVTPGTLTDEALLDARRDNLVAAVCRGPQAIGLAWLELSAGRFCVSQLAGEDELRNELERLKPAEVLVEEGTAGSPAMAGLPGLRERPPWHFEADAARRTLCAQMGTRDLAGFGCEELVEAIRAAGCLLQYVKDTQRSALPHIERISTECRDEALLMDAATRRNLEIDASLSGHDARTLVGVLDHCGTPMGSRLLRRWLNRPLRDHALLNQRYQALEALQARPADAMAEQLRSIGDLERILSRVAMRSARPRDLAQLRLALQLLPALRTALAVYDSPLLALLLGRLDEHISERTLLERALVAEPPMLIRDGGVIAAGFDGTLDELRDIAEHADGHLLAIEQRERERTGLPSLKVGYNRVHGFYIELSRAQAASAPADYIRRQTLKGAERYVTAELQAFEGKVLSARERALAREKELYEDMLDALLAVLPGLRTLAAALAETDVLITLATRALALGYCRPELCTEAVFEVRGGRHPVVETVLERAFIANDLELHAGRRLLVITGPNMGGKSTFMRQNALIAILAHIGSFVPAQAARIGPLDRIFTRIGAGDDLAGGRSTFMVEMTETANILNNATAQSLVLMDEVGRGTSTFDGLSLAWAAAHFIGERIGAFTLFATHYFELTALAGELPGCANVHLDATSHGEQLIFMHAVKEGPANQSHGLQVAALAGVPGTVIKRAGDYLARLERQSREQQAPQPQAELDLQPAVVADPLREALAQMDPDRMSPREALDALYQLKKL
;
A
#
# COMPACT_ATOMS: atom_id res chain seq x y z
N MET A 1 10.16 -45.75 31.93
CA MET A 1 10.55 -45.00 33.14
C MET A 1 9.92 -43.63 33.03
N SER A 2 9.02 -43.31 33.96
CA SER A 2 8.27 -42.05 34.04
C SER A 2 9.26 -40.90 34.29
N ALA A 3 9.38 -39.99 33.33
CA ALA A 3 10.04 -38.70 33.52
C ALA A 3 8.98 -37.72 34.02
N ALA A 4 9.18 -37.22 35.24
CA ALA A 4 8.29 -36.29 35.91
C ALA A 4 8.25 -34.94 35.19
N GLU A 5 7.03 -34.44 34.96
CA GLU A 5 6.76 -33.07 34.54
C GLU A 5 7.29 -32.06 35.57
N PRO A 6 7.83 -30.90 35.15
CA PRO A 6 8.21 -29.85 36.08
C PRO A 6 6.95 -29.14 36.59
N LYS A 7 6.75 -29.12 37.92
CA LYS A 7 5.71 -28.32 38.58
C LYS A 7 5.99 -26.81 38.37
N PRO A 8 4.98 -25.98 38.07
CA PRO A 8 5.14 -24.53 38.07
C PRO A 8 5.34 -24.00 39.50
N ALA A 9 6.13 -22.93 39.62
CA ALA A 9 6.44 -22.27 40.88
C ALA A 9 5.21 -21.52 41.45
N ASP A 10 4.37 -22.22 42.20
CA ASP A 10 3.07 -21.72 42.69
C ASP A 10 3.15 -20.89 43.99
N GLY A 11 4.30 -20.28 44.30
CA GLY A 11 4.53 -19.56 45.56
C GLY A 11 4.32 -18.03 45.54
N SER A 12 4.23 -17.40 44.36
CA SER A 12 4.41 -15.94 44.24
C SER A 12 3.13 -15.10 44.25
N HIS A 13 1.95 -15.69 44.04
CA HIS A 13 0.72 -14.92 43.77
C HIS A 13 -0.33 -14.92 44.90
N ALA A 14 -0.08 -15.63 46.00
CA ALA A 14 -1.03 -15.76 47.12
C ALA A 14 -1.39 -14.43 47.80
N ALA A 15 -0.52 -13.40 47.70
CA ALA A 15 -0.77 -12.06 48.25
C ALA A 15 -1.67 -11.17 47.38
N HIS A 16 -2.05 -11.63 46.18
CA HIS A 16 -2.92 -10.90 45.26
C HIS A 16 -4.38 -11.37 45.35
N THR A 17 -5.32 -10.48 45.04
CA THR A 17 -6.75 -10.85 44.95
C THR A 17 -6.97 -11.87 43.83
N PRO A 18 -8.01 -12.73 43.90
CA PRO A 18 -8.26 -13.76 42.88
C PRO A 18 -8.36 -13.21 41.44
N VAL A 19 -8.96 -12.02 41.29
CA VAL A 19 -9.05 -11.34 39.98
C VAL A 19 -7.66 -10.91 39.48
N MET A 20 -6.79 -10.45 40.37
CA MET A 20 -5.42 -10.05 40.01
C MET A 20 -4.52 -11.25 39.74
N GLN A 21 -4.71 -12.37 40.43
CA GLN A 21 -4.02 -13.62 40.09
C GLN A 21 -4.37 -14.08 38.67
N GLN A 22 -5.67 -14.04 38.32
CA GLN A 22 -6.13 -14.37 36.96
C GLN A 22 -5.56 -13.38 35.92
N TYR A 23 -5.59 -12.07 36.21
CA TYR A 23 -5.02 -11.05 35.33
C TYR A 23 -3.51 -11.24 35.11
N LEU A 24 -2.72 -11.41 36.18
CA LEU A 24 -1.27 -11.56 36.11
C LEU A 24 -0.87 -12.82 35.34
N ARG A 25 -1.61 -13.93 35.52
CA ARG A 25 -1.41 -15.16 34.76
C ARG A 25 -1.61 -14.93 33.26
N ILE A 26 -2.70 -14.25 32.87
CA ILE A 26 -2.98 -13.94 31.47
C ILE A 26 -1.95 -12.93 30.93
N LYS A 27 -1.57 -11.93 31.71
CA LYS A 27 -0.57 -10.93 31.31
C LYS A 27 0.82 -11.56 31.12
N ALA A 28 1.16 -12.61 31.85
CA ALA A 28 2.42 -13.34 31.67
C ALA A 28 2.51 -14.04 30.30
N GLU A 29 1.38 -14.36 29.66
CA GLU A 29 1.34 -14.89 28.28
C GLU A 29 1.56 -13.78 27.24
N PHE A 30 1.32 -12.50 27.60
CA PHE A 30 1.42 -11.33 26.72
C PHE A 30 2.22 -10.19 27.37
N PRO A 31 3.50 -10.41 27.72
CA PRO A 31 4.30 -9.44 28.48
C PRO A 31 4.48 -8.12 27.73
N ASP A 32 4.70 -8.18 26.41
CA ASP A 32 5.11 -7.04 25.58
C ASP A 32 3.94 -6.26 24.96
N MET A 33 2.70 -6.66 25.23
CA MET A 33 1.48 -6.10 24.61
C MET A 33 0.52 -5.55 25.66
N LEU A 34 -0.27 -4.54 25.31
CA LEU A 34 -1.33 -4.04 26.19
C LEU A 34 -2.43 -5.11 26.36
N LEU A 35 -2.88 -5.36 27.60
CA LEU A 35 -3.97 -6.29 27.87
C LEU A 35 -5.27 -5.55 28.19
N PHE A 36 -6.22 -5.59 27.26
CA PHE A 36 -7.59 -5.12 27.49
C PHE A 36 -8.36 -6.20 28.25
N TYR A 37 -8.55 -6.00 29.55
CA TYR A 37 -9.18 -6.98 30.44
C TYR A 37 -10.65 -6.64 30.70
N ARG A 38 -11.58 -7.49 30.25
CA ARG A 38 -13.03 -7.25 30.36
C ARG A 38 -13.53 -7.28 31.81
N MET A 39 -13.94 -6.11 32.30
CA MET A 39 -14.51 -5.91 33.65
C MET A 39 -15.85 -5.17 33.55
N GLY A 40 -16.96 -5.91 33.66
CA GLY A 40 -18.30 -5.34 33.51
C GLY A 40 -18.48 -4.73 32.12
N ASP A 41 -18.78 -3.42 32.05
CA ASP A 41 -18.92 -2.66 30.80
C ASP A 41 -17.65 -1.93 30.34
N PHE A 42 -16.51 -2.22 30.94
CA PHE A 42 -15.22 -1.61 30.60
C PHE A 42 -14.18 -2.66 30.17
N TYR A 43 -13.21 -2.21 29.38
CA TYR A 43 -11.90 -2.83 29.29
C TYR A 43 -10.96 -2.06 30.20
N GLU A 44 -10.42 -2.75 31.20
CA GLU A 44 -9.47 -2.19 32.16
C GLU A 44 -8.06 -2.70 31.87
N LEU A 45 -7.07 -1.84 32.11
CA LEU A 45 -5.65 -2.13 32.08
C LEU A 45 -5.07 -1.83 33.47
N PHE A 46 -4.06 -2.58 33.90
CA PHE A 46 -3.46 -2.44 35.22
C PHE A 46 -1.94 -2.21 35.15
N TYR A 47 -1.37 -1.67 36.23
CA TYR A 47 0.09 -1.48 36.41
C TYR A 47 0.74 -0.65 35.29
N GLU A 48 1.78 -1.18 34.63
CA GLU A 48 2.47 -0.48 33.53
C GLU A 48 1.59 -0.29 32.30
N ASP A 49 0.73 -1.26 31.98
CA ASP A 49 -0.22 -1.14 30.86
C ASP A 49 -1.16 0.06 31.10
N ALA A 50 -1.61 0.29 32.33
CA ALA A 50 -2.43 1.45 32.68
C ALA A 50 -1.70 2.78 32.45
N ARG A 51 -0.43 2.86 32.88
CA ARG A 51 0.40 4.08 32.71
C ARG A 51 0.70 4.35 31.25
N ARG A 52 0.96 3.30 30.47
CA ARG A 52 1.23 3.38 29.03
C ARG A 52 -0.04 3.76 28.27
N ALA A 53 -1.16 3.08 28.52
CA ALA A 53 -2.45 3.41 27.91
C ALA A 53 -2.92 4.83 28.24
N ALA A 54 -2.76 5.29 29.49
CA ALA A 54 -3.11 6.66 29.88
C ALA A 54 -2.37 7.71 29.03
N ARG A 55 -1.07 7.51 28.76
CA ARG A 55 -0.27 8.40 27.90
C ARG A 55 -0.64 8.31 26.43
N LEU A 56 -0.80 7.09 25.90
CA LEU A 56 -1.06 6.86 24.47
C LEU A 56 -2.49 7.26 24.05
N LEU A 57 -3.46 7.06 24.95
CA LEU A 57 -4.87 7.29 24.70
C LEU A 57 -5.40 8.59 25.27
N ASP A 58 -4.60 9.32 26.07
CA ASP A 58 -5.02 10.50 26.80
C ASP A 58 -6.27 10.22 27.65
N ILE A 59 -6.18 9.19 28.49
CA ILE A 59 -7.24 8.76 29.41
C ILE A 59 -6.77 8.86 30.86
N THR A 60 -7.70 9.10 31.77
CA THR A 60 -7.40 9.30 33.19
C THR A 60 -6.77 8.07 33.82
N LEU A 61 -5.55 8.23 34.36
CA LEU A 61 -4.92 7.23 35.21
C LEU A 61 -5.50 7.32 36.63
N THR A 62 -6.03 6.21 37.14
CA THR A 62 -6.61 6.10 38.48
C THR A 62 -5.96 4.95 39.25
N ALA A 63 -6.47 4.62 40.44
CA ALA A 63 -6.03 3.45 41.19
C ALA A 63 -7.24 2.65 41.70
N ARG A 64 -7.15 1.31 41.66
CA ARG A 64 -8.21 0.40 42.09
C ARG A 64 -7.75 -0.44 43.27
N GLY A 65 -8.28 -0.16 44.46
CA GLY A 65 -8.01 -0.94 45.67
C GLY A 65 -6.52 -1.09 46.00
N GLN A 66 -6.17 -2.16 46.71
CA GLN A 66 -4.79 -2.55 47.01
C GLN A 66 -4.60 -4.04 46.75
N SER A 67 -3.42 -4.43 46.27
CA SER A 67 -3.02 -5.83 46.08
C SER A 67 -1.54 -5.96 46.43
N ALA A 68 -1.18 -6.98 47.20
CA ALA A 68 0.15 -7.12 47.80
C ALA A 68 0.65 -5.85 48.53
N GLY A 69 -0.26 -5.09 49.17
CA GLY A 69 0.06 -3.91 49.98
C GLY A 69 0.25 -2.58 49.23
N ALA A 70 0.13 -2.57 47.89
CA ALA A 70 0.25 -1.36 47.08
C ALA A 70 -1.06 -1.05 46.31
N PRO A 71 -1.37 0.24 46.04
CA PRO A 71 -2.46 0.62 45.13
C PRO A 71 -2.19 0.10 43.72
N ILE A 72 -3.20 -0.44 43.04
CA ILE A 72 -3.07 -0.92 41.66
C ILE A 72 -3.35 0.25 40.70
N PRO A 73 -2.38 0.73 39.90
CA PRO A 73 -2.65 1.70 38.84
C PRO A 73 -3.63 1.11 37.83
N MET A 74 -4.65 1.88 37.42
CA MET A 74 -5.71 1.43 36.53
C MET A 74 -6.11 2.53 35.56
N ALA A 75 -6.28 2.16 34.30
CA ALA A 75 -6.92 2.97 33.27
C ALA A 75 -7.93 2.08 32.54
N GLY A 76 -8.98 2.67 31.97
CA GLY A 76 -10.00 1.87 31.30
C GLY A 76 -10.78 2.65 30.26
N VAL A 77 -11.34 1.91 29.31
CA VAL A 77 -12.18 2.44 28.23
C VAL A 77 -13.53 1.71 28.22
N PRO A 78 -14.64 2.41 27.94
CA PRO A 78 -15.93 1.75 27.79
C PRO A 78 -15.90 0.75 26.64
N TYR A 79 -16.50 -0.43 26.83
CA TYR A 79 -16.56 -1.49 25.82
C TYR A 79 -17.11 -1.01 24.49
N HIS A 80 -18.19 -0.24 24.53
CA HIS A 80 -18.86 0.26 23.33
C HIS A 80 -18.01 1.26 22.53
N ALA A 81 -16.96 1.83 23.14
CA ALA A 81 -16.05 2.77 22.51
C ALA A 81 -14.67 2.15 22.17
N ALA A 82 -14.46 0.87 22.50
CA ALA A 82 -13.15 0.22 22.43
C ALA A 82 -12.52 0.27 21.02
N GLU A 83 -13.32 0.14 19.96
CA GLU A 83 -12.84 0.19 18.57
C GLU A 83 -12.08 1.49 18.26
N SER A 84 -12.60 2.64 18.72
CA SER A 84 -11.95 3.94 18.49
C SER A 84 -10.58 4.05 19.19
N TYR A 85 -10.44 3.45 20.37
CA TYR A 85 -9.17 3.41 21.10
C TYR A 85 -8.20 2.40 20.49
N LEU A 86 -8.69 1.25 20.02
CA LEU A 86 -7.88 0.29 19.28
C LEU A 86 -7.30 0.91 18.00
N ALA A 87 -8.10 1.67 17.25
CA ALA A 87 -7.62 2.40 16.07
C ALA A 87 -6.44 3.34 16.39
N ARG A 88 -6.51 4.04 17.53
CA ARG A 88 -5.46 4.96 17.97
C ARG A 88 -4.19 4.23 18.42
N LEU A 89 -4.32 3.09 19.10
CA LEU A 89 -3.17 2.27 19.54
C LEU A 89 -2.46 1.65 18.34
N VAL A 90 -3.23 1.07 17.41
CA VAL A 90 -2.67 0.37 16.26
C VAL A 90 -1.95 1.34 15.30
N ARG A 91 -2.48 2.55 15.10
CA ARG A 91 -1.79 3.61 14.33
C ARG A 91 -0.44 4.03 14.94
N GLN A 92 -0.25 3.80 16.25
CA GLN A 92 1.00 4.03 16.95
C GLN A 92 1.91 2.78 16.99
N GLY A 93 1.52 1.69 16.31
CA GLY A 93 2.27 0.43 16.25
C GLY A 93 2.10 -0.48 17.48
N GLU A 94 1.12 -0.20 18.34
CA GLU A 94 0.89 -0.95 19.59
C GLU A 94 -0.03 -2.16 19.35
N SER A 95 0.38 -3.31 19.86
CA SER A 95 -0.40 -4.55 19.85
C SER A 95 -1.23 -4.67 21.13
N VAL A 96 -2.47 -5.15 21.01
CA VAL A 96 -3.43 -5.23 22.13
C VAL A 96 -4.08 -6.61 22.20
N ALA A 97 -3.93 -7.31 23.32
CA ALA A 97 -4.63 -8.55 23.61
C ALA A 97 -6.03 -8.26 24.20
N ILE A 98 -7.07 -8.83 23.61
CA ILE A 98 -8.47 -8.67 24.04
C ILE A 98 -8.88 -9.87 24.88
N CYS A 99 -9.05 -9.64 26.18
CA CYS A 99 -9.43 -10.67 27.14
C CYS A 99 -10.91 -10.53 27.51
N GLU A 100 -11.71 -11.52 27.12
CA GLU A 100 -13.16 -11.56 27.34
C GLU A 100 -13.55 -12.50 28.47
N GLN A 101 -14.78 -12.33 28.96
CA GLN A 101 -15.40 -13.24 29.93
C GLN A 101 -16.03 -14.43 29.21
N ILE A 102 -15.71 -15.64 29.66
CA ILE A 102 -16.22 -16.89 29.11
C ILE A 102 -17.23 -17.49 30.09
N GLY A 103 -18.43 -17.78 29.60
CA GLY A 103 -19.54 -18.34 30.40
C GLY A 103 -20.40 -17.29 31.10
N ASP A 104 -21.49 -17.73 31.74
CA ASP A 104 -22.45 -16.86 32.42
C ASP A 104 -21.95 -16.47 33.83
N PRO A 105 -21.77 -15.16 34.13
CA PRO A 105 -21.41 -14.68 35.45
C PRO A 105 -22.33 -15.14 36.59
N ARG A 106 -23.61 -15.42 36.28
CA ARG A 106 -24.60 -15.85 37.27
C ARG A 106 -24.38 -17.30 37.74
N SER A 107 -23.65 -18.09 36.96
CA SER A 107 -23.42 -19.52 37.22
C SER A 107 -22.11 -19.83 37.96
N ALA A 108 -21.19 -18.86 38.08
CA ALA A 108 -19.83 -19.08 38.57
C ALA A 108 -19.69 -18.83 40.09
N LYS A 109 -19.13 -19.81 40.82
CA LYS A 109 -18.64 -19.64 42.20
C LYS A 109 -17.20 -19.10 42.18
N GLY A 110 -17.04 -17.79 42.01
CA GLY A 110 -15.72 -17.12 41.95
C GLY A 110 -15.61 -16.15 40.76
N PRO A 111 -14.40 -15.62 40.46
CA PRO A 111 -14.19 -14.82 39.25
C PRO A 111 -14.55 -15.66 38.01
N VAL A 112 -15.37 -15.10 37.13
CA VAL A 112 -15.72 -15.71 35.83
C VAL A 112 -14.44 -16.04 35.06
N GLU A 113 -14.43 -17.17 34.36
CA GLU A 113 -13.30 -17.53 33.52
C GLU A 113 -13.07 -16.45 32.46
N ARG A 114 -11.81 -16.13 32.20
CA ARG A 114 -11.41 -15.14 31.22
C ARG A 114 -10.32 -15.69 30.34
N ARG A 115 -10.42 -15.41 29.05
CA ARG A 115 -9.46 -15.86 28.03
C ARG A 115 -9.23 -14.76 27.02
N VAL A 116 -8.01 -14.71 26.49
CA VAL A 116 -7.72 -13.87 25.32
C VAL A 116 -8.37 -14.50 24.11
N VAL A 117 -9.34 -13.79 23.52
CA VAL A 117 -10.09 -14.25 22.35
C VAL A 117 -9.49 -13.77 21.04
N ARG A 118 -8.75 -12.66 21.07
CA ARG A 118 -8.12 -12.05 19.89
C ARG A 118 -6.94 -11.18 20.32
N VAL A 119 -5.92 -11.09 19.49
CA VAL A 119 -4.85 -10.10 19.60
C VAL A 119 -4.93 -9.18 18.38
N VAL A 120 -5.09 -7.88 18.62
CA VAL A 120 -5.15 -6.86 17.57
C VAL A 120 -3.75 -6.32 17.35
N THR A 121 -3.21 -6.50 16.15
CA THR A 121 -1.88 -6.01 15.75
C THR A 121 -1.99 -5.15 14.49
N PRO A 122 -1.01 -4.28 14.18
CA PRO A 122 -1.04 -3.46 12.97
C PRO A 122 -1.23 -4.24 11.67
N GLY A 123 -0.64 -5.43 11.54
CA GLY A 123 -0.74 -6.23 10.32
C GLY A 123 -1.94 -7.18 10.24
N THR A 124 -2.70 -7.37 11.33
CA THR A 124 -3.76 -8.39 11.42
C THR A 124 -5.17 -7.79 11.58
N LEU A 125 -5.36 -6.59 11.03
CA LEU A 125 -6.62 -5.86 11.06
C LEU A 125 -7.63 -6.40 10.04
N THR A 126 -8.88 -6.54 10.47
CA THR A 126 -10.01 -7.01 9.64
C THR A 126 -11.27 -6.15 9.79
N ASP A 127 -11.37 -5.44 10.91
CA ASP A 127 -12.47 -4.52 11.21
C ASP A 127 -12.38 -3.26 10.34
N GLU A 128 -13.48 -2.91 9.68
CA GLU A 128 -13.55 -1.75 8.77
C GLU A 128 -13.15 -0.44 9.45
N ALA A 129 -13.52 -0.25 10.72
CA ALA A 129 -13.19 0.96 11.48
C ALA A 129 -11.68 1.16 11.71
N LEU A 130 -10.88 0.11 11.56
CA LEU A 130 -9.43 0.12 11.80
C LEU A 130 -8.63 0.25 10.49
N LEU A 131 -9.27 0.01 9.35
CA LEU A 131 -8.62 -0.09 8.04
C LEU A 131 -8.85 1.17 7.21
N ASP A 132 -7.85 1.54 6.40
CA ASP A 132 -8.08 2.42 5.26
C ASP A 132 -8.79 1.63 4.16
N ALA A 133 -9.95 2.12 3.71
CA ALA A 133 -10.74 1.47 2.67
C ALA A 133 -9.95 1.26 1.36
N ARG A 134 -9.08 2.22 0.97
CA ARG A 134 -8.42 2.22 -0.34
C ARG A 134 -6.98 1.71 -0.32
N ARG A 135 -6.47 1.24 0.82
CA ARG A 135 -5.12 0.67 0.96
C ARG A 135 -5.17 -0.75 1.50
N ASP A 136 -4.23 -1.57 1.04
CA ASP A 136 -3.96 -2.88 1.64
C ASP A 136 -3.26 -2.66 3.01
N ASN A 137 -3.50 -3.57 3.95
CA ASN A 137 -2.92 -3.62 5.29
C ASN A 137 -2.20 -4.98 5.47
N LEU A 138 -0.97 -5.04 4.97
CA LEU A 138 -0.22 -6.29 4.89
C LEU A 138 0.54 -6.60 6.19
N VAL A 139 0.56 -7.88 6.55
CA VAL A 139 1.60 -8.45 7.40
C VAL A 139 2.59 -9.19 6.51
N ALA A 140 3.89 -9.04 6.78
CA ALA A 140 4.94 -9.76 6.06
C ALA A 140 5.81 -10.58 7.03
N ALA A 141 6.46 -11.62 6.52
CA ALA A 141 7.47 -12.39 7.22
C ALA A 141 8.69 -12.56 6.33
N VAL A 142 9.88 -12.43 6.94
CA VAL A 142 11.16 -12.55 6.26
C VAL A 142 11.97 -13.66 6.92
N CYS A 143 12.48 -14.58 6.11
CA CYS A 143 13.33 -15.68 6.55
C CYS A 143 14.65 -15.63 5.78
N ARG A 144 15.78 -15.70 6.49
CA ARG A 144 17.12 -15.70 5.87
C ARG A 144 17.65 -17.12 5.76
N GLY A 145 17.96 -17.52 4.53
CA GLY A 145 18.69 -18.74 4.22
C GLY A 145 20.16 -18.46 3.90
N PRO A 146 20.95 -19.52 3.66
CA PRO A 146 22.36 -19.38 3.31
C PRO A 146 22.61 -18.78 1.92
N GLN A 147 21.67 -18.93 0.98
CA GLN A 147 21.81 -18.49 -0.42
C GLN A 147 20.63 -17.63 -0.91
N ALA A 148 19.55 -17.54 -0.16
CA ALA A 148 18.34 -16.85 -0.55
C ALA A 148 17.59 -16.30 0.67
N ILE A 149 16.72 -15.34 0.43
CA ILE A 149 15.83 -14.75 1.43
C ILE A 149 14.39 -15.09 1.05
N GLY A 150 13.66 -15.71 1.96
CA GLY A 150 12.24 -15.96 1.83
C GLY A 150 11.42 -14.76 2.27
N LEU A 151 10.45 -14.36 1.45
CA LEU A 151 9.48 -13.32 1.76
C LEU A 151 8.08 -13.89 1.60
N ALA A 152 7.25 -13.72 2.63
CA ALA A 152 5.83 -14.06 2.59
C ALA A 152 5.03 -12.87 3.09
N TRP A 153 3.85 -12.63 2.51
CA TRP A 153 2.96 -11.57 2.98
C TRP A 153 1.49 -11.92 2.79
N LEU A 154 0.66 -11.39 3.66
CA LEU A 154 -0.76 -11.66 3.72
C LEU A 154 -1.55 -10.36 3.90
N GLU A 155 -2.58 -10.21 3.06
CA GLU A 155 -3.69 -9.31 3.34
C GLU A 155 -4.79 -10.11 4.06
N LEU A 156 -4.88 -9.98 5.38
CA LEU A 156 -5.81 -10.77 6.18
C LEU A 156 -7.27 -10.40 5.85
N SER A 157 -7.55 -9.13 5.56
CA SER A 157 -8.91 -8.67 5.25
C SER A 157 -9.40 -9.08 3.86
N ALA A 158 -8.56 -9.67 3.01
CA ALA A 158 -8.92 -10.21 1.69
C ALA A 158 -8.58 -11.71 1.53
N GLY A 159 -7.80 -12.29 2.45
CA GLY A 159 -7.29 -13.66 2.35
C GLY A 159 -6.28 -13.86 1.22
N ARG A 160 -5.58 -12.80 0.79
CA ARG A 160 -4.57 -12.86 -0.28
C ARG A 160 -3.21 -13.18 0.33
N PHE A 161 -2.73 -14.40 0.09
CA PHE A 161 -1.45 -14.89 0.62
C PHE A 161 -0.45 -15.11 -0.52
N CYS A 162 0.68 -14.41 -0.48
CA CYS A 162 1.71 -14.50 -1.51
C CYS A 162 3.09 -14.82 -0.90
N VAL A 163 3.95 -15.42 -1.73
CA VAL A 163 5.33 -15.77 -1.40
C VAL A 163 6.27 -15.44 -2.55
N SER A 164 7.52 -15.13 -2.21
CA SER A 164 8.62 -14.98 -3.16
C SER A 164 9.95 -15.38 -2.50
N GLN A 165 10.91 -15.79 -3.33
CA GLN A 165 12.28 -16.10 -2.90
C GLN A 165 13.25 -15.17 -3.62
N LEU A 166 14.05 -14.47 -2.82
CA LEU A 166 14.90 -13.35 -3.24
C LEU A 166 16.37 -13.75 -3.15
N ALA A 167 17.21 -13.18 -4.00
CA ALA A 167 18.64 -13.50 -4.06
C ALA A 167 19.47 -12.77 -2.99
N GLY A 168 18.99 -11.63 -2.47
CA GLY A 168 19.76 -10.83 -1.50
C GLY A 168 19.00 -9.66 -0.88
N GLU A 169 19.69 -8.92 -0.01
CA GLU A 169 19.12 -7.84 0.82
C GLU A 169 18.60 -6.64 0.03
N ASP A 170 19.22 -6.31 -1.12
CA ASP A 170 18.74 -5.19 -1.94
C ASP A 170 17.39 -5.50 -2.61
N GLU A 171 17.18 -6.75 -3.01
CA GLU A 171 15.88 -7.20 -3.51
C GLU A 171 14.82 -7.17 -2.43
N LEU A 172 15.17 -7.63 -1.22
CA LEU A 172 14.30 -7.55 -0.06
C LEU A 172 13.86 -6.12 0.23
N ARG A 173 14.79 -5.16 0.20
CA ARG A 173 14.48 -3.74 0.39
C ARG A 173 13.50 -3.22 -0.67
N ASN A 174 13.71 -3.59 -1.93
CA ASN A 174 12.83 -3.19 -3.03
C ASN A 174 11.42 -3.76 -2.88
N GLU A 175 11.30 -5.02 -2.48
CA GLU A 175 10.00 -5.66 -2.24
C GLU A 175 9.29 -5.08 -1.01
N LEU A 176 10.02 -4.79 0.08
CA LEU A 176 9.43 -4.17 1.26
C LEU A 176 8.95 -2.74 0.99
N GLU A 177 9.68 -1.97 0.17
CA GLU A 177 9.22 -0.65 -0.28
C GLU A 177 7.99 -0.75 -1.21
N ARG A 178 7.91 -1.79 -2.03
CA ARG A 178 6.73 -2.06 -2.89
C ARG A 178 5.50 -2.43 -2.06
N LEU A 179 5.68 -3.32 -1.08
CA LEU A 179 4.59 -3.91 -0.30
C LEU A 179 4.13 -2.99 0.83
N LYS A 180 5.05 -2.21 1.43
CA LYS A 180 4.82 -1.35 2.60
C LYS A 180 4.00 -2.07 3.70
N PRO A 181 4.46 -3.23 4.20
CA PRO A 181 3.74 -3.96 5.23
C PRO A 181 3.57 -3.12 6.50
N ALA A 182 2.41 -3.23 7.13
CA ALA A 182 2.11 -2.58 8.40
C ALA A 182 2.83 -3.25 9.58
N GLU A 183 3.21 -4.52 9.41
CA GLU A 183 3.91 -5.32 10.40
C GLU A 183 4.83 -6.33 9.71
N VAL A 184 6.04 -6.51 10.24
CA VAL A 184 7.06 -7.40 9.66
C VAL A 184 7.57 -8.36 10.71
N LEU A 185 7.43 -9.66 10.45
CA LEU A 185 7.91 -10.75 11.27
C LEU A 185 9.31 -11.16 10.81
N VAL A 186 10.24 -11.26 11.76
CA VAL A 186 11.62 -11.66 11.50
C VAL A 186 12.07 -12.67 12.55
N GLU A 187 13.06 -13.49 12.22
CA GLU A 187 13.69 -14.38 13.19
C GLU A 187 14.45 -13.57 14.26
N GLU A 188 14.37 -14.00 15.52
CA GLU A 188 15.10 -13.40 16.65
C GLU A 188 16.59 -13.20 16.33
N GLY A 189 17.11 -12.00 16.60
CA GLY A 189 18.50 -11.64 16.34
C GLY A 189 18.78 -11.14 14.92
N THR A 190 17.77 -11.11 14.04
CA THR A 190 17.91 -10.60 12.66
C THR A 190 17.31 -9.21 12.45
N ALA A 191 16.67 -8.63 13.47
CA ALA A 191 16.05 -7.30 13.42
C ALA A 191 17.04 -6.16 13.14
N GLY A 192 18.32 -6.32 13.51
CA GLY A 192 19.35 -5.30 13.33
C GLY A 192 19.90 -5.13 11.92
N SER A 193 19.41 -5.90 10.93
CA SER A 193 19.85 -5.76 9.54
C SER A 193 19.50 -4.36 8.98
N PRO A 194 20.38 -3.73 8.18
CA PRO A 194 20.11 -2.43 7.56
C PRO A 194 18.83 -2.40 6.72
N ALA A 195 18.44 -3.52 6.11
CA ALA A 195 17.19 -3.61 5.34
C ALA A 195 15.93 -3.60 6.23
N MET A 196 16.07 -4.01 7.50
CA MET A 196 14.98 -4.08 8.47
C MET A 196 14.90 -2.84 9.37
N ALA A 197 15.98 -2.06 9.44
CA ALA A 197 16.07 -0.85 10.25
C ALA A 197 15.03 0.18 9.82
N GLY A 198 14.20 0.64 10.76
CA GLY A 198 13.17 1.66 10.51
C GLY A 198 11.87 1.14 9.90
N LEU A 199 11.72 -0.17 9.68
CA LEU A 199 10.43 -0.74 9.25
C LEU A 199 9.38 -0.59 10.36
N PRO A 200 8.14 -0.20 10.00
CA PRO A 200 7.05 -0.13 10.96
C PRO A 200 6.67 -1.53 11.46
N GLY A 201 6.32 -1.63 12.75
CA GLY A 201 5.77 -2.86 13.31
C GLY A 201 6.70 -4.07 13.24
N LEU A 202 8.02 -3.88 13.36
CA LEU A 202 8.96 -5.01 13.40
C LEU A 202 8.67 -5.90 14.63
N ARG A 203 8.65 -7.22 14.43
CA ARG A 203 8.38 -8.24 15.46
C ARG A 203 9.34 -9.40 15.31
N GLU A 204 10.13 -9.65 16.33
CA GLU A 204 10.96 -10.86 16.40
C GLU A 204 10.10 -12.06 16.78
N ARG A 205 10.37 -13.19 16.11
CA ARG A 205 9.72 -14.47 16.32
C ARG A 205 10.79 -15.54 16.57
N PRO A 206 10.51 -16.49 17.46
CA PRO A 206 11.49 -17.53 17.76
C PRO A 206 11.83 -18.39 16.53
N PRO A 207 13.06 -18.91 16.42
CA PRO A 207 13.52 -19.68 15.25
C PRO A 207 12.62 -20.87 14.88
N TRP A 208 12.01 -21.53 15.87
CA TRP A 208 11.13 -22.68 15.61
C TRP A 208 9.85 -22.33 14.82
N HIS A 209 9.46 -21.05 14.75
CA HIS A 209 8.37 -20.60 13.86
C HIS A 209 8.76 -20.65 12.38
N PHE A 210 10.07 -20.64 12.07
CA PHE A 210 10.63 -20.66 10.72
C PHE A 210 11.15 -22.05 10.32
N GLU A 211 10.78 -23.11 11.04
CA GLU A 211 11.18 -24.48 10.71
C GLU A 211 10.46 -24.99 9.46
N ALA A 212 11.23 -25.46 8.47
CA ALA A 212 10.72 -25.79 7.14
C ALA A 212 9.64 -26.90 7.16
N ASP A 213 9.86 -27.98 7.91
CA ASP A 213 8.91 -29.10 7.98
C ASP A 213 7.62 -28.74 8.73
N ALA A 214 7.73 -27.89 9.75
CA ALA A 214 6.57 -27.37 10.47
C ALA A 214 5.77 -26.41 9.59
N ALA A 215 6.45 -25.52 8.89
CA ALA A 215 5.86 -24.58 7.94
C ALA A 215 5.10 -25.30 6.83
N ARG A 216 5.76 -26.26 6.15
CA ARG A 216 5.15 -27.08 5.09
C ARG A 216 3.88 -27.79 5.57
N ARG A 217 3.95 -28.50 6.70
CA ARG A 217 2.77 -29.18 7.27
C ARG A 217 1.63 -28.21 7.58
N THR A 218 1.95 -27.05 8.14
CA THR A 218 0.95 -26.03 8.52
C THR A 218 0.27 -25.43 7.28
N LEU A 219 1.04 -25.18 6.22
CA LEU A 219 0.53 -24.68 4.94
C LEU A 219 -0.31 -25.73 4.22
N CYS A 220 0.18 -26.96 4.08
CA CYS A 220 -0.57 -28.05 3.45
C CYS A 220 -1.90 -28.32 4.19
N ALA A 221 -1.89 -28.31 5.53
CA ALA A 221 -3.10 -28.44 6.33
C ALA A 221 -4.10 -27.29 6.12
N GLN A 222 -3.61 -26.04 5.99
CA GLN A 222 -4.44 -24.87 5.72
C GLN A 222 -5.07 -24.92 4.32
N MET A 223 -4.28 -25.30 3.30
CA MET A 223 -4.72 -25.32 1.90
C MET A 223 -5.48 -26.60 1.53
N GLY A 224 -5.57 -27.58 2.44
CA GLY A 224 -6.20 -28.89 2.16
C GLY A 224 -5.45 -29.73 1.10
N THR A 225 -4.13 -29.58 1.00
CA THR A 225 -3.29 -30.23 -0.02
C THR A 225 -2.25 -31.15 0.60
N ARG A 226 -1.68 -32.07 -0.21
CA ARG A 226 -0.59 -32.97 0.23
C ARG A 226 0.79 -32.33 0.15
N ASP A 227 0.98 -31.48 -0.84
CA ASP A 227 2.22 -30.78 -1.15
C ASP A 227 1.88 -29.38 -1.68
N LEU A 228 2.90 -28.57 -1.96
CA LEU A 228 2.76 -27.19 -2.45
C LEU A 228 3.10 -27.08 -3.95
N ALA A 229 3.23 -28.20 -4.67
CA ALA A 229 3.61 -28.21 -6.08
C ALA A 229 2.57 -27.50 -6.95
N GLY A 230 1.27 -27.68 -6.65
CA GLY A 230 0.18 -26.99 -7.35
C GLY A 230 0.16 -25.46 -7.19
N PHE A 231 0.92 -24.92 -6.22
CA PHE A 231 1.06 -23.48 -6.00
C PHE A 231 2.36 -22.90 -6.57
N GLY A 232 3.23 -23.74 -7.14
CA GLY A 232 4.51 -23.31 -7.72
C GLY A 232 5.57 -22.89 -6.72
N CYS A 233 5.43 -23.26 -5.43
CA CYS A 233 6.40 -22.90 -4.38
C CYS A 233 7.08 -24.10 -3.71
N GLU A 234 6.88 -25.33 -4.20
CA GLU A 234 7.39 -26.56 -3.59
C GLU A 234 8.90 -26.52 -3.29
N GLU A 235 9.68 -25.93 -4.18
CA GLU A 235 11.14 -25.83 -4.10
C GLU A 235 11.62 -24.54 -3.41
N LEU A 236 10.72 -23.60 -3.10
CA LEU A 236 11.05 -22.31 -2.50
C LEU A 236 11.13 -22.42 -0.97
N VAL A 237 12.12 -23.17 -0.49
CA VAL A 237 12.24 -23.55 0.93
C VAL A 237 12.22 -22.33 1.86
N GLU A 238 12.96 -21.27 1.54
CA GLU A 238 13.02 -20.08 2.40
C GLU A 238 11.69 -19.32 2.41
N ALA A 239 11.01 -19.27 1.27
CA ALA A 239 9.69 -18.65 1.17
C ALA A 239 8.63 -19.44 1.95
N ILE A 240 8.71 -20.78 1.93
CA ILE A 240 7.87 -21.68 2.75
C ILE A 240 8.10 -21.42 4.24
N ARG A 241 9.35 -21.30 4.70
CA ARG A 241 9.69 -21.00 6.10
C ARG A 241 9.05 -19.68 6.56
N ALA A 242 9.20 -18.62 5.76
CA ALA A 242 8.57 -17.32 6.02
C ALA A 242 7.03 -17.43 6.08
N ALA A 243 6.42 -18.14 5.12
CA ALA A 243 4.97 -18.33 5.06
C ALA A 243 4.43 -19.13 6.25
N GLY A 244 5.16 -20.14 6.72
CA GLY A 244 4.80 -20.91 7.91
C GLY A 244 4.75 -20.04 9.17
N CYS A 245 5.79 -19.23 9.40
CA CYS A 245 5.81 -18.28 10.51
C CYS A 245 4.63 -17.31 10.44
N LEU A 246 4.39 -16.74 9.24
CA LEU A 246 3.29 -15.79 9.02
C LEU A 246 1.94 -16.42 9.32
N LEU A 247 1.67 -17.62 8.79
CA LEU A 247 0.40 -18.30 8.98
C LEU A 247 0.18 -18.66 10.46
N GLN A 248 1.22 -19.11 11.16
CA GLN A 248 1.15 -19.39 12.59
C GLN A 248 0.84 -18.12 13.38
N TYR A 249 1.51 -16.99 13.06
CA TYR A 249 1.26 -15.71 13.72
C TYR A 249 -0.20 -15.23 13.55
N VAL A 250 -0.75 -15.38 12.34
CA VAL A 250 -2.14 -15.01 12.07
C VAL A 250 -3.11 -15.92 12.81
N LYS A 251 -2.83 -17.23 12.90
CA LYS A 251 -3.62 -18.16 13.72
C LYS A 251 -3.58 -17.79 15.21
N ASP A 252 -2.41 -17.42 15.73
CA ASP A 252 -2.23 -17.03 17.13
C ASP A 252 -2.94 -15.72 17.49
N THR A 253 -2.98 -14.77 16.55
CA THR A 253 -3.64 -13.46 16.71
C THR A 253 -5.15 -13.54 16.56
N GLN A 254 -5.67 -14.26 15.57
CA GLN A 254 -7.11 -14.37 15.31
C GLN A 254 -7.80 -15.41 16.21
N ARG A 255 -7.10 -16.48 16.59
CA ARG A 255 -7.62 -17.60 17.40
C ARG A 255 -8.93 -18.21 16.87
N SER A 256 -9.14 -18.11 15.56
CA SER A 256 -10.30 -18.63 14.83
C SER A 256 -9.85 -19.36 13.56
N ALA A 257 -10.76 -20.12 12.95
CA ALA A 257 -10.52 -20.69 11.63
C ALA A 257 -10.41 -19.58 10.58
N LEU A 258 -9.54 -19.77 9.59
CA LEU A 258 -9.26 -18.79 8.53
C LEU A 258 -9.60 -19.40 7.16
N PRO A 259 -10.87 -19.77 6.90
CA PRO A 259 -11.24 -20.51 5.70
C PRO A 259 -11.06 -19.70 4.41
N HIS A 260 -10.99 -18.37 4.48
CA HIS A 260 -10.71 -17.51 3.32
C HIS A 260 -9.23 -17.54 2.87
N ILE A 261 -8.31 -18.13 3.64
CA ILE A 261 -6.93 -18.33 3.20
C ILE A 261 -6.83 -19.72 2.55
N GLU A 262 -7.24 -19.78 1.28
CA GLU A 262 -7.42 -21.04 0.53
C GLU A 262 -6.27 -21.34 -0.44
N ARG A 263 -5.52 -20.30 -0.81
CA ARG A 263 -4.45 -20.39 -1.80
C ARG A 263 -3.26 -19.55 -1.37
N ILE A 264 -2.08 -20.09 -1.65
CA ILE A 264 -0.82 -19.35 -1.66
C ILE A 264 -0.40 -19.11 -3.12
N SER A 265 0.02 -17.89 -3.42
CA SER A 265 0.45 -17.49 -4.76
C SER A 265 1.94 -17.22 -4.77
N THR A 266 2.65 -17.83 -5.71
CA THR A 266 4.07 -17.55 -5.93
C THR A 266 4.20 -16.35 -6.85
N GLU A 267 4.83 -15.28 -6.38
CA GLU A 267 5.15 -14.12 -7.22
C GLU A 267 6.58 -14.23 -7.74
N CYS A 268 6.69 -14.50 -9.04
CA CYS A 268 7.94 -14.42 -9.78
C CYS A 268 8.25 -12.96 -10.13
N ARG A 269 9.50 -12.55 -9.91
CA ARG A 269 9.97 -11.18 -10.17
C ARG A 269 10.06 -10.88 -11.65
N ASP A 270 10.51 -11.85 -12.44
CA ASP A 270 10.76 -11.67 -13.88
C ASP A 270 9.49 -11.47 -14.73
N GLU A 271 8.32 -11.72 -14.15
CA GLU A 271 7.01 -11.44 -14.77
C GLU A 271 6.66 -9.94 -14.76
N ALA A 272 7.33 -9.15 -13.92
CA ALA A 272 7.02 -7.74 -13.69
C ALA A 272 8.19 -6.83 -14.10
N LEU A 273 7.86 -5.60 -14.45
CA LEU A 273 8.83 -4.52 -14.66
C LEU A 273 9.41 -4.13 -13.30
N LEU A 274 10.71 -4.39 -13.11
CA LEU A 274 11.35 -4.16 -11.82
C LEU A 274 11.65 -2.68 -11.61
N MET A 275 11.34 -2.20 -10.40
CA MET A 275 11.60 -0.83 -9.96
C MET A 275 12.19 -0.90 -8.56
N ASP A 276 13.33 -0.26 -8.37
CA ASP A 276 13.94 -0.15 -7.05
C ASP A 276 13.17 0.81 -6.13
N ALA A 277 13.50 0.78 -4.84
CA ALA A 277 12.86 1.60 -3.83
C ALA A 277 12.97 3.10 -4.14
N ALA A 278 14.14 3.55 -4.61
CA ALA A 278 14.38 4.94 -4.99
C ALA A 278 13.47 5.36 -6.15
N THR A 279 13.32 4.51 -7.17
CA THR A 279 12.46 4.73 -8.33
C THR A 279 11.00 4.92 -7.94
N ARG A 280 10.47 4.07 -7.07
CA ARG A 280 9.07 4.19 -6.61
C ARG A 280 8.80 5.53 -5.92
N ARG A 281 9.74 5.97 -5.07
CA ARG A 281 9.65 7.26 -4.36
C ARG A 281 9.81 8.45 -5.31
N ASN A 282 10.81 8.42 -6.19
CA ASN A 282 11.11 9.50 -7.12
C ASN A 282 10.03 9.72 -8.18
N LEU A 283 9.33 8.64 -8.56
CA LEU A 283 8.19 8.70 -9.47
C LEU A 283 6.86 9.02 -8.76
N GLU A 284 6.86 9.15 -7.43
CA GLU A 284 5.67 9.44 -6.60
C GLU A 284 4.44 8.61 -7.03
N ILE A 285 4.63 7.28 -7.14
CA ILE A 285 3.59 6.37 -7.64
C ILE A 285 2.36 6.43 -6.73
N ASP A 286 2.54 6.12 -5.44
CA ASP A 286 1.47 5.97 -4.46
C ASP A 286 1.65 6.82 -3.19
N ALA A 287 2.82 7.45 -3.02
CA ALA A 287 3.15 8.32 -1.90
C ALA A 287 3.91 9.55 -2.42
N SER A 288 3.56 10.73 -1.92
CA SER A 288 4.27 11.97 -2.29
C SER A 288 5.45 12.24 -1.36
N LEU A 289 6.54 12.77 -1.93
CA LEU A 289 7.67 13.32 -1.18
C LEU A 289 7.28 14.60 -0.40
N SER A 290 6.24 15.30 -0.85
CA SER A 290 5.75 16.54 -0.24
C SER A 290 4.57 16.34 0.73
N GLY A 291 4.14 15.09 0.94
CA GLY A 291 2.97 14.76 1.78
C GLY A 291 1.60 15.01 1.13
N HIS A 292 1.55 15.41 -0.15
CA HIS A 292 0.30 15.65 -0.87
C HIS A 292 -0.10 14.42 -1.71
N ASP A 293 -0.70 13.41 -1.09
CA ASP A 293 -1.03 12.13 -1.76
C ASP A 293 -1.97 12.27 -2.97
N ALA A 294 -2.76 13.34 -3.06
CA ALA A 294 -3.57 13.67 -4.23
C ALA A 294 -2.75 13.97 -5.49
N ARG A 295 -1.47 14.34 -5.35
CA ARG A 295 -0.54 14.68 -6.44
C ARG A 295 0.42 13.53 -6.74
N THR A 296 -0.04 12.29 -6.57
CA THR A 296 0.68 11.07 -6.96
C THR A 296 0.09 10.48 -8.24
N LEU A 297 0.77 9.52 -8.87
CA LEU A 297 0.22 8.83 -10.04
C LEU A 297 -1.12 8.16 -9.70
N VAL A 298 -1.20 7.49 -8.54
CA VAL A 298 -2.44 6.91 -8.04
C VAL A 298 -3.50 7.99 -7.80
N GLY A 299 -3.13 9.13 -7.20
CA GLY A 299 -4.07 10.23 -6.92
C GLY A 299 -4.77 10.77 -8.17
N VAL A 300 -4.12 10.73 -9.33
CA VAL A 300 -4.68 11.17 -10.61
C VAL A 300 -5.53 10.10 -11.30
N LEU A 301 -5.24 8.82 -11.08
CA LEU A 301 -5.89 7.71 -11.79
C LEU A 301 -7.01 7.04 -10.98
N ASP A 302 -6.93 7.03 -9.65
CA ASP A 302 -7.85 6.30 -8.78
C ASP A 302 -9.22 6.99 -8.65
N HIS A 303 -10.07 6.72 -9.63
CA HIS A 303 -11.49 7.06 -9.66
C HIS A 303 -12.40 5.81 -9.59
N CYS A 304 -11.86 4.70 -9.05
CA CYS A 304 -12.62 3.46 -8.89
C CYS A 304 -13.88 3.68 -8.04
N GLY A 305 -14.97 3.01 -8.43
CA GLY A 305 -16.23 3.06 -7.72
C GLY A 305 -16.19 2.29 -6.40
N THR A 306 -15.38 1.24 -6.33
CA THR A 306 -15.27 0.34 -5.17
C THR A 306 -13.91 0.47 -4.47
N PRO A 307 -13.85 0.30 -3.13
CA PRO A 307 -12.57 0.28 -2.40
C PRO A 307 -11.63 -0.86 -2.85
N MET A 308 -12.19 -2.03 -3.18
CA MET A 308 -11.43 -3.17 -3.70
C MET A 308 -10.81 -2.89 -5.09
N GLY A 309 -11.50 -2.14 -5.95
CA GLY A 309 -10.97 -1.63 -7.22
C GLY A 309 -9.78 -0.68 -7.01
N SER A 310 -9.90 0.30 -6.09
CA SER A 310 -8.79 1.21 -5.75
C SER A 310 -7.55 0.45 -5.25
N ARG A 311 -7.73 -0.56 -4.38
CA ARG A 311 -6.62 -1.40 -3.92
C ARG A 311 -5.99 -2.20 -5.07
N LEU A 312 -6.81 -2.73 -5.99
CA LEU A 312 -6.32 -3.45 -7.17
C LEU A 312 -5.52 -2.55 -8.13
N LEU A 313 -6.00 -1.33 -8.40
CA LEU A 313 -5.28 -0.36 -9.23
C LEU A 313 -3.90 -0.01 -8.64
N ARG A 314 -3.84 0.23 -7.32
CA ARG A 314 -2.56 0.46 -6.61
C ARG A 314 -1.59 -0.71 -6.77
N ARG A 315 -2.09 -1.95 -6.72
CA ARG A 315 -1.28 -3.15 -6.96
C ARG A 315 -0.76 -3.21 -8.39
N TRP A 316 -1.59 -2.90 -9.39
CA TRP A 316 -1.16 -2.87 -10.79
C TRP A 316 -0.06 -1.84 -11.00
N LEU A 317 -0.24 -0.61 -10.51
CA LEU A 317 0.75 0.47 -10.61
C LEU A 317 2.09 0.13 -9.93
N ASN A 318 2.05 -0.64 -8.84
CA ASN A 318 3.25 -1.07 -8.13
C ASN A 318 3.87 -2.38 -8.66
N ARG A 319 3.17 -3.11 -9.53
CA ARG A 319 3.68 -4.32 -10.21
C ARG A 319 3.25 -4.32 -11.69
N PRO A 320 3.85 -3.45 -12.53
CA PRO A 320 3.61 -3.47 -13.97
C PRO A 320 4.09 -4.80 -14.55
N LEU A 321 3.35 -5.37 -15.50
CA LEU A 321 3.56 -6.69 -16.08
C LEU A 321 4.44 -6.60 -17.33
N ARG A 322 5.16 -7.68 -17.64
CA ARG A 322 5.94 -7.82 -18.89
C ARG A 322 5.24 -8.63 -19.97
N ASP A 323 4.15 -9.33 -19.62
CA ASP A 323 3.40 -10.15 -20.57
C ASP A 323 2.57 -9.27 -21.52
N HIS A 324 3.09 -9.08 -22.74
CA HIS A 324 2.42 -8.31 -23.79
C HIS A 324 1.06 -8.91 -24.19
N ALA A 325 0.84 -10.22 -24.06
CA ALA A 325 -0.45 -10.82 -24.40
C ALA A 325 -1.54 -10.39 -23.41
N LEU A 326 -1.23 -10.45 -22.11
CA LEU A 326 -2.14 -9.99 -21.06
C LEU A 326 -2.38 -8.48 -21.14
N LEU A 327 -1.33 -7.67 -21.40
CA LEU A 327 -1.47 -6.23 -21.60
C LEU A 327 -2.38 -5.89 -22.79
N ASN A 328 -2.24 -6.61 -23.90
CA ASN A 328 -3.11 -6.41 -25.07
C ASN A 328 -4.57 -6.78 -24.79
N GLN A 329 -4.84 -7.78 -23.97
CA GLN A 329 -6.21 -8.09 -23.53
C GLN A 329 -6.82 -6.93 -22.72
N ARG A 330 -6.03 -6.29 -21.85
CA ARG A 330 -6.45 -5.08 -21.13
C ARG A 330 -6.73 -3.92 -22.10
N TYR A 331 -5.84 -3.66 -23.06
CA TYR A 331 -6.08 -2.60 -24.05
C TYR A 331 -7.36 -2.82 -24.86
N GLN A 332 -7.61 -4.05 -25.32
CA GLN A 332 -8.85 -4.40 -26.03
C GLN A 332 -10.10 -4.15 -25.16
N ALA A 333 -10.05 -4.49 -23.87
CA ALA A 333 -11.12 -4.19 -22.93
C ALA A 333 -11.34 -2.69 -22.78
N LEU A 334 -10.28 -1.90 -22.65
CA LEU A 334 -10.34 -0.44 -22.57
C LEU A 334 -10.95 0.17 -23.84
N GLU A 335 -10.53 -0.25 -25.03
CA GLU A 335 -11.11 0.21 -26.30
C GLU A 335 -12.61 -0.09 -26.39
N ALA A 336 -13.01 -1.31 -26.03
CA ALA A 336 -14.43 -1.68 -26.02
C ALA A 336 -15.24 -0.79 -25.06
N LEU A 337 -14.71 -0.54 -23.86
CA LEU A 337 -15.34 0.33 -22.85
C LEU A 337 -15.37 1.80 -23.27
N GLN A 338 -14.43 2.28 -24.09
CA GLN A 338 -14.47 3.64 -24.63
C GLN A 338 -15.50 3.80 -25.77
N ALA A 339 -15.74 2.73 -26.52
CA ALA A 339 -16.69 2.74 -27.63
C ALA A 339 -18.15 2.92 -27.19
N ARG A 340 -18.49 2.62 -25.93
CA ARG A 340 -19.85 2.80 -25.37
C ARG A 340 -19.78 3.32 -23.93
N PRO A 341 -20.56 4.34 -23.54
CA PRO A 341 -20.52 4.91 -22.19
C PRO A 341 -20.73 3.85 -21.11
N ALA A 342 -19.81 3.78 -20.15
CA ALA A 342 -19.87 2.85 -19.02
C ALA A 342 -20.35 3.54 -17.71
N ASP A 343 -20.90 4.76 -17.79
CA ASP A 343 -21.25 5.57 -16.61
C ASP A 343 -22.30 4.89 -15.70
N ALA A 344 -23.29 4.24 -16.32
CA ALA A 344 -24.30 3.49 -15.58
C ALA A 344 -23.70 2.30 -14.80
N MET A 345 -22.76 1.58 -15.42
CA MET A 345 -22.03 0.50 -14.76
C MET A 345 -21.14 1.03 -13.63
N ALA A 346 -20.48 2.18 -13.84
CA ALA A 346 -19.66 2.81 -12.81
C ALA A 346 -20.49 3.22 -11.58
N GLU A 347 -21.71 3.74 -11.78
CA GLU A 347 -22.63 4.08 -10.67
C GLU A 347 -23.13 2.84 -9.93
N GLN A 348 -23.45 1.77 -10.67
CA GLN A 348 -23.80 0.48 -10.07
C GLN A 348 -22.65 -0.09 -9.23
N LEU A 349 -21.40 -0.01 -9.73
CA LEU A 349 -20.22 -0.45 -9.00
C LEU A 349 -20.00 0.37 -7.72
N ARG A 350 -20.23 1.68 -7.72
CA ARG A 350 -20.16 2.51 -6.50
C ARG A 350 -21.10 2.01 -5.40
N SER A 351 -22.26 1.50 -5.79
CA SER A 351 -23.27 0.99 -4.85
C SER A 351 -22.93 -0.40 -4.27
N ILE A 352 -21.98 -1.14 -4.85
CA ILE A 352 -21.58 -2.47 -4.38
C ILE A 352 -20.74 -2.42 -3.10
N GLY A 353 -19.92 -1.37 -2.92
CA GLY A 353 -19.05 -1.25 -1.74
C GLY A 353 -17.86 -2.23 -1.73
N ASP A 354 -17.38 -2.60 -0.53
CA ASP A 354 -16.18 -3.42 -0.33
C ASP A 354 -16.50 -4.90 -0.08
N LEU A 355 -16.88 -5.60 -1.15
CA LEU A 355 -17.26 -7.01 -1.03
C LEU A 355 -16.11 -7.89 -0.56
N GLU A 356 -14.89 -7.62 -1.03
CA GLU A 356 -13.69 -8.39 -0.70
C GLU A 356 -13.48 -8.48 0.83
N ARG A 357 -13.62 -7.36 1.56
CA ARG A 357 -13.49 -7.35 3.02
C ARG A 357 -14.71 -7.90 3.76
N ILE A 358 -15.91 -7.69 3.23
CA ILE A 358 -17.14 -8.28 3.78
C ILE A 358 -17.04 -9.80 3.77
N LEU A 359 -16.61 -10.40 2.65
CA LEU A 359 -16.48 -11.85 2.52
C LEU A 359 -15.45 -12.44 3.47
N SER A 360 -14.35 -11.73 3.73
CA SER A 360 -13.39 -12.15 4.76
C SER A 360 -14.01 -12.11 6.17
N ARG A 361 -14.83 -11.11 6.50
CA ARG A 361 -15.56 -11.08 7.78
C ARG A 361 -16.60 -12.18 7.88
N VAL A 362 -17.28 -12.53 6.78
CA VAL A 362 -18.16 -13.72 6.72
C VAL A 362 -17.34 -14.98 7.00
N ALA A 363 -16.18 -15.13 6.36
CA ALA A 363 -15.26 -16.24 6.55
C ALA A 363 -14.83 -16.44 8.01
N MET A 364 -14.58 -15.33 8.72
CA MET A 364 -14.18 -15.32 10.13
C MET A 364 -15.35 -15.30 11.12
N ARG A 365 -16.60 -15.42 10.64
CA ARG A 365 -17.84 -15.28 11.43
C ARG A 365 -17.90 -13.99 12.25
N SER A 366 -17.33 -12.91 11.72
CA SER A 366 -17.28 -11.58 12.33
C SER A 366 -18.03 -10.53 11.51
N ALA A 367 -18.79 -10.95 10.49
CA ALA A 367 -19.62 -10.06 9.70
C ALA A 367 -20.74 -9.44 10.56
N ARG A 368 -21.01 -8.16 10.32
CA ARG A 368 -22.12 -7.43 10.96
C ARG A 368 -23.39 -7.56 10.11
N PRO A 369 -24.59 -7.34 10.68
CA PRO A 369 -25.83 -7.35 9.89
C PRO A 369 -25.81 -6.39 8.69
N ARG A 370 -25.16 -5.23 8.82
CA ARG A 370 -24.98 -4.28 7.71
C ARG A 370 -24.03 -4.78 6.62
N ASP A 371 -23.05 -5.62 6.96
CA ASP A 371 -22.20 -6.27 5.94
C ASP A 371 -23.04 -7.20 5.06
N LEU A 372 -23.94 -7.98 5.66
CA LEU A 372 -24.83 -8.87 4.91
C LEU A 372 -25.88 -8.10 4.10
N ALA A 373 -26.36 -6.97 4.60
CA ALA A 373 -27.23 -6.07 3.83
C ALA A 373 -26.50 -5.48 2.60
N GLN A 374 -25.22 -5.14 2.75
CA GLN A 374 -24.39 -4.66 1.64
C GLN A 374 -24.10 -5.77 0.62
N LEU A 375 -23.82 -7.01 1.08
CA LEU A 375 -23.73 -8.19 0.21
C LEU A 375 -25.05 -8.42 -0.55
N ARG A 376 -26.20 -8.34 0.13
CA ARG A 376 -27.52 -8.45 -0.52
C ARG A 376 -27.68 -7.41 -1.63
N LEU A 377 -27.36 -6.14 -1.35
CA LEU A 377 -27.43 -5.06 -2.33
C LEU A 377 -26.51 -5.34 -3.53
N ALA A 378 -25.28 -5.80 -3.30
CA ALA A 378 -24.35 -6.16 -4.36
C ALA A 378 -24.93 -7.26 -5.27
N LEU A 379 -25.48 -8.34 -4.69
CA LEU A 379 -26.10 -9.44 -5.43
C LEU A 379 -27.35 -9.00 -6.22
N GLN A 380 -28.12 -8.03 -5.71
CA GLN A 380 -29.27 -7.45 -6.43
C GLN A 380 -28.87 -6.69 -7.69
N LEU A 381 -27.69 -6.08 -7.71
CA LEU A 381 -27.20 -5.29 -8.85
C LEU A 381 -26.57 -6.16 -9.96
N LEU A 382 -26.22 -7.41 -9.66
CA LEU A 382 -25.51 -8.29 -10.61
C LEU A 382 -26.23 -8.53 -11.94
N PRO A 383 -27.56 -8.81 -12.00
CA PRO A 383 -28.22 -9.06 -13.28
C PRO A 383 -28.12 -7.86 -14.24
N ALA A 384 -28.25 -6.64 -13.70
CA ALA A 384 -28.14 -5.41 -14.46
C ALA A 384 -26.69 -5.18 -14.94
N LEU A 385 -25.70 -5.40 -14.06
CA LEU A 385 -24.29 -5.32 -14.40
C LEU A 385 -23.88 -6.34 -15.47
N ARG A 386 -24.33 -7.59 -15.36
CA ARG A 386 -24.09 -8.64 -16.37
C ARG A 386 -24.66 -8.24 -17.72
N THR A 387 -25.89 -7.72 -17.73
CA THR A 387 -26.54 -7.27 -18.98
C THR A 387 -25.78 -6.11 -19.62
N ALA A 388 -25.31 -5.15 -18.82
CA ALA A 388 -24.52 -4.04 -19.31
C ALA A 388 -23.13 -4.49 -19.82
N LEU A 389 -22.47 -5.42 -19.12
CA LEU A 389 -21.15 -5.93 -19.48
C LEU A 389 -21.17 -6.86 -20.71
N ALA A 390 -22.25 -7.64 -20.91
CA ALA A 390 -22.48 -8.43 -22.12
C ALA A 390 -22.55 -7.57 -23.41
N VAL A 391 -22.68 -6.25 -23.19
CA VAL A 391 -22.54 -5.15 -24.13
C VAL A 391 -21.40 -5.28 -25.16
N TYR A 392 -20.27 -5.69 -24.59
CA TYR A 392 -18.94 -5.34 -25.05
C TYR A 392 -18.23 -6.54 -25.67
N ASP A 393 -17.59 -6.31 -26.82
CA ASP A 393 -16.80 -7.33 -27.51
C ASP A 393 -15.33 -7.26 -27.06
N SER A 394 -15.00 -8.05 -26.04
CA SER A 394 -13.63 -8.19 -25.54
C SER A 394 -13.44 -9.54 -24.84
N PRO A 395 -12.37 -10.30 -25.14
CA PRO A 395 -12.10 -11.59 -24.50
C PRO A 395 -12.00 -11.49 -22.97
N LEU A 396 -11.37 -10.43 -22.46
CA LEU A 396 -11.21 -10.22 -21.02
C LEU A 396 -12.55 -9.90 -20.36
N LEU A 397 -13.36 -9.03 -20.96
CA LEU A 397 -14.68 -8.69 -20.42
C LEU A 397 -15.64 -9.89 -20.46
N ALA A 398 -15.55 -10.74 -21.50
CA ALA A 398 -16.31 -12.00 -21.57
C ALA A 398 -15.88 -12.99 -20.47
N LEU A 399 -14.57 -13.09 -20.19
CA LEU A 399 -14.06 -13.89 -19.07
C LEU A 399 -14.58 -13.37 -17.72
N LEU A 400 -14.56 -12.05 -17.51
CA LEU A 400 -15.08 -11.41 -16.31
C LEU A 400 -16.59 -11.65 -16.16
N LEU A 401 -17.36 -11.49 -17.24
CA LEU A 401 -18.80 -11.79 -17.26
C LEU A 401 -19.08 -13.24 -16.85
N GLY A 402 -18.26 -14.20 -17.28
CA GLY A 402 -18.36 -15.60 -16.86
C GLY A 402 -18.13 -15.82 -15.36
N ARG A 403 -17.37 -14.93 -14.71
CA ARG A 403 -17.08 -14.96 -13.26
C ARG A 403 -18.08 -14.20 -12.40
N LEU A 404 -18.92 -13.34 -13.00
CA LEU A 404 -19.94 -12.55 -12.30
C LEU A 404 -21.21 -13.37 -12.01
N ASP A 405 -21.10 -14.59 -11.47
CA ASP A 405 -22.27 -15.44 -11.22
C ASP A 405 -23.34 -14.73 -10.37
N GLU A 406 -24.62 -14.98 -10.64
CA GLU A 406 -25.71 -14.21 -10.02
C GLU A 406 -26.01 -14.62 -8.58
N HIS A 407 -25.54 -15.79 -8.13
CA HIS A 407 -25.75 -16.28 -6.76
C HIS A 407 -27.22 -16.13 -6.29
N ILE A 408 -28.15 -16.56 -7.16
CA ILE A 408 -29.60 -16.33 -7.00
C ILE A 408 -30.11 -16.89 -5.66
N SER A 409 -29.64 -18.07 -5.27
CA SER A 409 -30.00 -18.72 -4.02
C SER A 409 -29.63 -17.87 -2.80
N GLU A 410 -28.41 -17.36 -2.77
CA GLU A 410 -27.88 -16.52 -1.67
C GLU A 410 -28.57 -15.16 -1.64
N ARG A 411 -28.81 -14.56 -2.82
CA ARG A 411 -29.59 -13.32 -2.94
C ARG A 411 -30.97 -13.49 -2.34
N THR A 412 -31.71 -14.51 -2.76
CA THR A 412 -33.07 -14.79 -2.28
C THR A 412 -33.10 -15.12 -0.78
N LEU A 413 -32.08 -15.82 -0.27
CA LEU A 413 -31.93 -16.06 1.17
C LEU A 413 -31.83 -14.73 1.93
N LEU A 414 -30.90 -13.85 1.54
CA LEU A 414 -30.66 -12.58 2.24
C LEU A 414 -31.85 -11.60 2.10
N GLU A 415 -32.54 -11.60 0.98
CA GLU A 415 -33.77 -10.82 0.76
C GLU A 415 -34.91 -11.23 1.68
N ARG A 416 -35.08 -12.53 1.90
CA ARG A 416 -36.13 -13.06 2.79
C ARG A 416 -35.74 -12.99 4.26
N ALA A 417 -34.46 -13.11 4.56
CA ALA A 417 -33.98 -13.26 5.94
C ALA A 417 -33.69 -11.93 6.62
N LEU A 418 -33.21 -10.91 5.92
CA LEU A 418 -32.78 -9.64 6.52
C LEU A 418 -33.83 -8.56 6.35
N VAL A 419 -34.04 -7.75 7.39
CA VAL A 419 -34.79 -6.49 7.27
C VAL A 419 -34.11 -5.54 6.26
N ALA A 420 -34.84 -4.54 5.77
CA ALA A 420 -34.30 -3.58 4.80
C ALA A 420 -33.06 -2.84 5.36
N GLU A 421 -33.19 -2.31 6.57
CA GLU A 421 -32.13 -1.58 7.27
C GLU A 421 -31.82 -2.24 8.62
N PRO A 422 -30.90 -3.22 8.66
CA PRO A 422 -30.61 -3.90 9.92
C PRO A 422 -29.80 -3.00 10.88
N PRO A 423 -29.93 -3.25 12.19
CA PRO A 423 -29.10 -2.58 13.20
C PRO A 423 -27.61 -2.93 13.03
N MET A 424 -26.75 -2.16 13.69
CA MET A 424 -25.30 -2.33 13.55
C MET A 424 -24.79 -3.65 14.13
N LEU A 425 -25.43 -4.16 15.19
CA LEU A 425 -24.97 -5.34 15.93
C LEU A 425 -26.12 -6.33 16.13
N ILE A 426 -25.83 -7.62 15.94
CA ILE A 426 -26.80 -8.71 16.14
C ILE A 426 -27.29 -8.84 17.58
N ARG A 427 -26.47 -8.42 18.57
CA ARG A 427 -26.82 -8.51 19.99
C ARG A 427 -28.02 -7.66 20.39
N ASP A 428 -28.36 -6.65 19.59
CA ASP A 428 -29.46 -5.73 19.85
C ASP A 428 -30.80 -6.27 19.29
N GLY A 429 -30.75 -7.36 18.52
CA GLY A 429 -31.91 -7.97 17.86
C GLY A 429 -32.51 -7.12 16.74
N GLY A 430 -33.55 -7.61 16.07
CA GLY A 430 -34.25 -6.88 14.99
C GLY A 430 -33.51 -6.88 13.65
N VAL A 431 -32.72 -7.92 13.40
CA VAL A 431 -31.99 -8.16 12.15
C VAL A 431 -32.81 -9.02 11.18
N ILE A 432 -33.48 -10.04 11.71
CA ILE A 432 -34.21 -11.02 10.90
C ILE A 432 -35.58 -10.45 10.51
N ALA A 433 -35.96 -10.55 9.24
CA ALA A 433 -37.24 -10.07 8.73
C ALA A 433 -38.43 -10.90 9.25
N ALA A 434 -39.59 -10.25 9.35
CA ALA A 434 -40.84 -10.92 9.69
C ALA A 434 -41.24 -11.91 8.58
N GLY A 435 -41.79 -13.07 8.95
CA GLY A 435 -42.18 -14.13 8.03
C GLY A 435 -41.05 -15.05 7.58
N PHE A 436 -39.81 -14.84 8.06
CA PHE A 436 -38.69 -15.72 7.78
C PHE A 436 -38.72 -17.01 8.62
N ASP A 437 -39.03 -16.88 9.91
CA ASP A 437 -39.12 -17.99 10.87
C ASP A 437 -40.34 -17.81 11.77
N GLY A 438 -41.28 -18.76 11.71
CA GLY A 438 -42.54 -18.67 12.44
C GLY A 438 -42.37 -18.69 13.96
N THR A 439 -41.33 -19.36 14.48
CA THR A 439 -41.07 -19.40 15.93
C THR A 439 -40.58 -18.04 16.42
N LEU A 440 -39.71 -17.36 15.67
CA LEU A 440 -39.25 -16.02 15.97
C LEU A 440 -40.40 -15.01 15.92
N ASP A 441 -41.28 -15.12 14.92
CA ASP A 441 -42.45 -14.25 14.79
C ASP A 441 -43.41 -14.42 15.99
N GLU A 442 -43.71 -15.65 16.40
CA GLU A 442 -44.52 -15.93 17.60
C GLU A 442 -43.90 -15.34 18.88
N LEU A 443 -42.58 -15.46 19.04
CA LEU A 443 -41.88 -14.93 20.21
C LEU A 443 -41.84 -13.39 20.22
N ARG A 444 -41.69 -12.76 19.05
CA ARG A 444 -41.74 -11.30 18.89
C ARG A 444 -43.14 -10.77 19.12
N ASP A 445 -44.17 -11.46 18.64
CA ASP A 445 -45.57 -11.11 18.83
C ASP A 445 -45.92 -11.00 20.32
N ILE A 446 -45.46 -11.95 21.14
CA ILE A 446 -45.62 -11.92 22.61
C ILE A 446 -44.95 -10.69 23.24
N ALA A 447 -43.81 -10.25 22.69
CA ALA A 447 -43.04 -9.13 23.21
C ALA A 447 -43.57 -7.77 22.75
N GLU A 448 -44.11 -7.66 21.53
CA GLU A 448 -44.68 -6.44 20.93
C GLU A 448 -46.10 -6.16 21.42
N HIS A 449 -46.94 -7.19 21.59
CA HIS A 449 -48.27 -7.06 22.18
C HIS A 449 -48.24 -6.82 23.70
N ALA A 450 -47.04 -6.69 24.28
CA ALA A 450 -46.91 -6.47 25.71
C ALA A 450 -47.55 -5.15 26.16
N ASP A 451 -47.39 -4.08 25.37
CA ASP A 451 -47.93 -2.75 25.70
C ASP A 451 -49.46 -2.72 25.70
N GLY A 452 -50.10 -3.44 24.76
CA GLY A 452 -51.55 -3.60 24.74
C GLY A 452 -52.08 -4.33 25.97
N HIS A 453 -51.36 -5.35 26.43
CA HIS A 453 -51.71 -6.07 27.64
C HIS A 453 -51.46 -5.22 28.90
N LEU A 454 -50.41 -4.39 28.92
CA LEU A 454 -50.13 -3.45 30.02
C LEU A 454 -51.19 -2.36 30.11
N LEU A 455 -51.67 -1.82 28.98
CA LEU A 455 -52.79 -0.87 28.94
C LEU A 455 -54.08 -1.50 29.47
N ALA A 456 -54.35 -2.76 29.11
CA ALA A 456 -55.51 -3.49 29.63
C ALA A 456 -55.41 -3.76 31.14
N ILE A 457 -54.21 -4.00 31.68
CA ILE A 457 -53.97 -4.10 33.13
C ILE A 457 -54.15 -2.72 33.78
N GLU A 458 -53.57 -1.65 33.20
CA GLU A 458 -53.69 -0.29 33.72
C GLU A 458 -55.14 0.17 33.82
N GLN A 459 -55.93 -0.02 32.77
CA GLN A 459 -57.33 0.38 32.75
C GLN A 459 -58.16 -0.40 33.76
N ARG A 460 -57.98 -1.72 33.82
CA ARG A 460 -58.68 -2.60 34.77
C ARG A 460 -58.34 -2.25 36.22
N GLU A 461 -57.08 -1.97 36.51
CA GLU A 461 -56.64 -1.59 37.85
C GLU A 461 -57.11 -0.17 38.23
N ARG A 462 -57.17 0.77 37.28
CA ARG A 462 -57.79 2.09 37.50
C ARG A 462 -59.28 1.96 37.84
N GLU A 463 -60.02 1.15 37.09
CA GLU A 463 -61.45 0.92 37.31
C GLU A 463 -61.70 0.18 38.64
N ARG A 464 -60.88 -0.83 38.97
CA ARG A 464 -60.98 -1.62 40.21
C ARG A 464 -60.71 -0.80 41.46
N THR A 465 -59.69 0.07 41.43
CA THR A 465 -59.21 0.79 42.62
C THR A 465 -59.80 2.19 42.75
N GLY A 466 -60.36 2.75 41.67
CA GLY A 466 -60.83 4.14 41.62
C GLY A 466 -59.70 5.17 41.70
N LEU A 467 -58.45 4.77 41.43
CA LEU A 467 -57.26 5.63 41.52
C LEU A 467 -56.87 6.19 40.15
N PRO A 468 -57.24 7.44 39.80
CA PRO A 468 -57.04 7.98 38.45
C PRO A 468 -55.57 8.24 38.10
N SER A 469 -54.66 8.34 39.08
CA SER A 469 -53.23 8.58 38.84
C SER A 469 -52.40 7.32 38.65
N LEU A 470 -53.01 6.13 38.75
CA LEU A 470 -52.35 4.85 38.57
C LEU A 470 -51.76 4.75 37.17
N LYS A 471 -50.47 4.43 37.06
CA LYS A 471 -49.80 4.17 35.77
C LYS A 471 -48.98 2.90 35.84
N VAL A 472 -49.02 2.10 34.79
CA VAL A 472 -48.10 0.97 34.65
C VAL A 472 -46.86 1.46 33.89
N GLY A 473 -45.68 1.17 34.43
CA GLY A 473 -44.42 1.60 33.85
C GLY A 473 -43.36 0.51 33.90
N TYR A 474 -42.25 0.73 33.20
CA TYR A 474 -41.10 -0.17 33.16
C TYR A 474 -39.81 0.58 33.53
N ASN A 475 -38.97 -0.03 34.36
CA ASN A 475 -37.61 0.44 34.64
C ASN A 475 -36.64 -0.74 34.48
N ARG A 476 -35.49 -0.48 33.84
CA ARG A 476 -34.42 -1.49 33.65
C ARG A 476 -33.95 -2.16 34.96
N VAL A 477 -34.03 -1.47 36.10
CA VAL A 477 -33.55 -1.99 37.40
C VAL A 477 -34.61 -2.78 38.16
N HIS A 478 -35.88 -2.34 38.09
CA HIS A 478 -36.97 -2.86 38.91
C HIS A 478 -38.11 -3.50 38.12
N GLY A 479 -37.95 -3.70 36.81
CA GLY A 479 -38.93 -4.36 35.96
C GLY A 479 -40.21 -3.54 35.76
N PHE A 480 -41.33 -4.23 35.54
CA PHE A 480 -42.64 -3.59 35.46
C PHE A 480 -43.16 -3.23 36.86
N TYR A 481 -43.82 -2.09 36.96
CA TYR A 481 -44.39 -1.58 38.21
C TYR A 481 -45.68 -0.80 37.97
N ILE A 482 -46.47 -0.71 39.03
CA ILE A 482 -47.62 0.18 39.15
C ILE A 482 -47.19 1.38 40.00
N GLU A 483 -47.27 2.58 39.43
CA GLU A 483 -46.92 3.82 40.10
C GLU A 483 -48.17 4.53 40.62
N LEU A 484 -48.15 4.87 41.91
CA LEU A 484 -49.18 5.65 42.59
C LEU A 484 -48.58 6.93 43.16
N SER A 485 -49.33 8.04 43.09
CA SER A 485 -48.92 9.27 43.77
C SER A 485 -48.85 9.06 45.29
N ARG A 486 -47.96 9.79 45.97
CA ARG A 486 -47.77 9.63 47.43
C ARG A 486 -49.05 9.85 48.25
N ALA A 487 -49.97 10.71 47.76
CA ALA A 487 -51.27 10.93 48.40
C ALA A 487 -52.21 9.72 48.28
N GLN A 488 -52.07 8.92 47.21
CA GLN A 488 -52.91 7.75 46.92
C GLN A 488 -52.28 6.43 47.36
N ALA A 489 -50.98 6.41 47.68
CA ALA A 489 -50.24 5.23 48.14
C ALA A 489 -50.84 4.60 49.41
N ALA A 490 -51.44 5.39 50.31
CA ALA A 490 -52.12 4.88 51.50
C ALA A 490 -53.41 4.09 51.18
N SER A 491 -53.97 4.28 49.99
CA SER A 491 -55.15 3.58 49.47
C SER A 491 -54.78 2.40 48.56
N ALA A 492 -53.49 2.02 48.50
CA ALA A 492 -53.04 0.88 47.71
C ALA A 492 -53.64 -0.43 48.25
N PRO A 493 -54.16 -1.32 47.38
CA PRO A 493 -54.67 -2.63 47.79
C PRO A 493 -53.61 -3.51 48.49
N ALA A 494 -54.05 -4.47 49.31
CA ALA A 494 -53.14 -5.37 50.04
C ALA A 494 -52.37 -6.35 49.12
N ASP A 495 -52.89 -6.62 47.93
CA ASP A 495 -52.25 -7.44 46.89
C ASP A 495 -51.09 -6.73 46.16
N TYR A 496 -50.87 -5.45 46.44
CA TYR A 496 -49.78 -4.67 45.86
C TYR A 496 -48.51 -4.78 46.71
N ILE A 497 -47.48 -5.42 46.16
CA ILE A 497 -46.20 -5.59 46.83
C ILE A 497 -45.31 -4.39 46.53
N ARG A 498 -44.97 -3.58 47.54
CA ARG A 498 -44.16 -2.38 47.36
C ARG A 498 -42.73 -2.72 46.91
N ARG A 499 -42.28 -2.13 45.80
CA ARG A 499 -40.97 -2.41 45.16
C ARG A 499 -39.99 -1.24 45.26
N GLN A 500 -40.46 0.01 45.18
CA GLN A 500 -39.59 1.20 45.27
C GLN A 500 -40.37 2.43 45.80
N THR A 501 -39.72 3.26 46.62
CA THR A 501 -40.27 4.54 47.12
C THR A 501 -39.52 5.71 46.48
N LEU A 502 -40.24 6.65 45.85
CA LEU A 502 -39.69 7.86 45.24
C LEU A 502 -40.16 9.12 45.98
N LYS A 503 -39.54 10.27 45.69
CA LYS A 503 -39.84 11.55 46.36
C LYS A 503 -41.33 11.96 46.22
N GLY A 504 -41.95 11.66 45.07
CA GLY A 504 -43.35 12.01 44.76
C GLY A 504 -44.31 10.84 44.49
N ALA A 505 -43.82 9.59 44.44
CA ALA A 505 -44.61 8.43 44.06
C ALA A 505 -44.13 7.15 44.75
N GLU A 506 -44.99 6.14 44.84
CA GLU A 506 -44.66 4.80 45.29
C GLU A 506 -44.92 3.78 44.17
N ARG A 507 -44.02 2.80 44.04
CA ARG A 507 -44.08 1.77 42.99
C ARG A 507 -44.33 0.40 43.59
N TYR A 508 -45.29 -0.32 43.01
CA TYR A 508 -45.78 -1.62 43.46
C TYR A 508 -45.68 -2.66 42.33
N VAL A 509 -45.74 -3.95 42.68
CA VAL A 509 -45.85 -5.08 41.75
C VAL A 509 -46.95 -6.02 42.22
N THR A 510 -47.67 -6.64 41.30
CA THR A 510 -48.69 -7.67 41.59
C THR A 510 -48.23 -9.03 41.06
N ALA A 511 -48.82 -10.12 41.54
CA ALA A 511 -48.51 -11.47 41.06
C ALA A 511 -48.80 -11.63 39.54
N GLU A 512 -49.88 -11.03 39.02
CA GLU A 512 -50.19 -11.01 37.59
C GLU A 512 -49.11 -10.28 36.79
N LEU A 513 -48.71 -9.07 37.23
CA LEU A 513 -47.68 -8.28 36.56
C LEU A 513 -46.31 -8.97 36.59
N GLN A 514 -45.99 -9.68 37.69
CA GLN A 514 -44.75 -10.43 37.82
C GLN A 514 -44.74 -11.69 36.92
N ALA A 515 -45.85 -12.42 36.82
CA ALA A 515 -45.97 -13.55 35.90
C ALA A 515 -45.86 -13.09 34.43
N PHE A 516 -46.49 -11.96 34.12
CA PHE A 516 -46.39 -11.33 32.81
C PHE A 516 -44.97 -10.83 32.50
N GLU A 517 -44.30 -10.17 33.45
CA GLU A 517 -42.89 -9.77 33.36
C GLU A 517 -42.00 -10.97 33.01
N GLY A 518 -42.18 -12.10 33.70
CA GLY A 518 -41.43 -13.33 33.42
C GLY A 518 -41.68 -13.88 32.02
N LYS A 519 -42.95 -13.88 31.55
CA LYS A 519 -43.31 -14.34 30.20
C LYS A 519 -42.69 -13.46 29.12
N VAL A 520 -42.78 -12.14 29.25
CA VAL A 520 -42.24 -11.18 28.26
C VAL A 520 -40.72 -11.21 28.23
N LEU A 521 -40.06 -11.24 29.39
CA LEU A 521 -38.59 -11.32 29.44
C LEU A 521 -38.09 -12.64 28.85
N SER A 522 -38.72 -13.76 29.18
CA SER A 522 -38.37 -15.07 28.60
C SER A 522 -38.59 -15.10 27.08
N ALA A 523 -39.69 -14.51 26.59
CA ALA A 523 -39.95 -14.41 25.15
C ALA A 523 -38.87 -13.56 24.45
N ARG A 524 -38.48 -12.42 25.03
CA ARG A 524 -37.40 -11.57 24.48
C ARG A 524 -36.04 -12.28 24.45
N GLU A 525 -35.67 -12.97 25.52
CA GLU A 525 -34.42 -13.74 25.58
C GLU A 525 -34.40 -14.87 24.54
N ARG A 526 -35.52 -15.61 24.42
CA ARG A 526 -35.66 -16.70 23.44
C ARG A 526 -35.71 -16.18 22.01
N ALA A 527 -36.37 -15.05 21.76
CA ALA A 527 -36.39 -14.40 20.44
C ALA A 527 -34.97 -14.01 20.02
N LEU A 528 -34.21 -13.35 20.90
CA LEU A 528 -32.83 -12.96 20.61
C LEU A 528 -31.91 -14.19 20.41
N ALA A 529 -32.10 -15.26 21.18
CA ALA A 529 -31.35 -16.49 20.99
C ALA A 529 -31.64 -17.14 19.63
N ARG A 530 -32.94 -17.27 19.28
CA ARG A 530 -33.36 -17.81 17.97
C ARG A 530 -32.88 -16.94 16.81
N GLU A 531 -32.93 -15.63 16.97
CA GLU A 531 -32.43 -14.69 15.98
C GLU A 531 -30.93 -14.84 15.73
N LYS A 532 -30.14 -15.10 16.78
CA LYS A 532 -28.71 -15.41 16.65
C LYS A 532 -28.46 -16.75 15.95
N GLU A 533 -29.24 -17.78 16.25
CA GLU A 533 -29.15 -19.07 15.56
C GLU A 533 -29.40 -18.90 14.05
N LEU A 534 -30.50 -18.23 13.68
CA LEU A 534 -30.82 -17.96 12.28
C LEU A 534 -29.74 -17.12 11.58
N TYR A 535 -29.10 -16.21 12.30
CA TYR A 535 -27.97 -15.45 11.80
C TYR A 535 -26.74 -16.33 11.51
N GLU A 536 -26.42 -17.25 12.43
CA GLU A 536 -25.33 -18.22 12.22
C GLU A 536 -25.65 -19.18 11.06
N ASP A 537 -26.89 -19.66 10.94
CA ASP A 537 -27.32 -20.51 9.82
C ASP A 537 -27.13 -19.81 8.47
N MET A 538 -27.40 -18.50 8.39
CA MET A 538 -27.12 -17.71 7.20
C MET A 538 -25.62 -17.62 6.91
N LEU A 539 -24.78 -17.42 7.93
CA LEU A 539 -23.33 -17.41 7.74
C LEU A 539 -22.83 -18.75 7.22
N ASP A 540 -23.32 -19.88 7.75
CA ASP A 540 -22.97 -21.22 7.29
C ASP A 540 -23.38 -21.45 5.81
N ALA A 541 -24.55 -20.95 5.39
CA ALA A 541 -24.97 -20.99 4.00
C ALA A 541 -24.05 -20.18 3.08
N LEU A 542 -23.63 -18.98 3.49
CA LEU A 542 -22.69 -18.15 2.72
C LEU A 542 -21.28 -18.72 2.68
N LEU A 543 -20.82 -19.34 3.77
CA LEU A 543 -19.52 -20.01 3.86
C LEU A 543 -19.39 -21.15 2.84
N ALA A 544 -20.48 -21.90 2.60
CA ALA A 544 -20.49 -23.01 1.66
C ALA A 544 -20.19 -22.59 0.21
N VAL A 545 -20.47 -21.34 -0.15
CA VAL A 545 -20.29 -20.77 -1.50
C VAL A 545 -19.26 -19.65 -1.56
N LEU A 546 -18.48 -19.48 -0.48
CA LEU A 546 -17.47 -18.43 -0.34
C LEU A 546 -16.47 -18.38 -1.53
N PRO A 547 -15.96 -19.49 -2.09
CA PRO A 547 -15.05 -19.43 -3.23
C PRO A 547 -15.67 -18.75 -4.47
N GLY A 548 -16.96 -18.99 -4.72
CA GLY A 548 -17.71 -18.35 -5.80
C GLY A 548 -17.87 -16.85 -5.57
N LEU A 549 -18.28 -16.46 -4.36
CA LEU A 549 -18.43 -15.05 -3.98
C LEU A 549 -17.09 -14.29 -4.04
N ARG A 550 -15.96 -14.93 -3.71
CA ARG A 550 -14.63 -14.31 -3.85
C ARG A 550 -14.23 -14.12 -5.32
N THR A 551 -14.54 -15.11 -6.16
CA THR A 551 -14.33 -15.02 -7.62
C THR A 551 -15.13 -13.86 -8.21
N LEU A 552 -16.38 -13.71 -7.75
CA LEU A 552 -17.23 -12.57 -8.06
C LEU A 552 -16.59 -11.23 -7.61
N ALA A 553 -16.16 -11.12 -6.35
CA ALA A 553 -15.57 -9.88 -5.82
C ALA A 553 -14.30 -9.47 -6.60
N ALA A 554 -13.45 -10.44 -6.95
CA ALA A 554 -12.26 -10.20 -7.77
C ALA A 554 -12.62 -9.71 -9.18
N ALA A 555 -13.64 -10.31 -9.80
CA ALA A 555 -14.10 -9.90 -11.13
C ALA A 555 -14.74 -8.50 -11.13
N LEU A 556 -15.48 -8.15 -10.07
CA LEU A 556 -16.02 -6.80 -9.89
C LEU A 556 -14.91 -5.76 -9.70
N ALA A 557 -13.89 -6.06 -8.87
CA ALA A 557 -12.74 -5.18 -8.69
C ALA A 557 -11.97 -4.96 -9.99
N GLU A 558 -11.74 -6.02 -10.78
CA GLU A 558 -11.05 -5.92 -12.07
C GLU A 558 -11.88 -5.14 -13.10
N THR A 559 -13.19 -5.37 -13.16
CA THR A 559 -14.12 -4.62 -14.01
C THR A 559 -14.10 -3.12 -13.67
N ASP A 560 -14.13 -2.78 -12.38
CA ASP A 560 -14.05 -1.40 -11.89
C ASP A 560 -12.74 -0.70 -12.28
N VAL A 561 -11.60 -1.39 -12.17
CA VAL A 561 -10.31 -0.86 -12.61
C VAL A 561 -10.29 -0.62 -14.12
N LEU A 562 -10.78 -1.56 -14.93
CA LEU A 562 -10.82 -1.42 -16.39
C LEU A 562 -11.71 -0.25 -16.84
N ILE A 563 -12.89 -0.11 -16.23
CA ILE A 563 -13.79 1.04 -16.47
C ILE A 563 -13.07 2.33 -16.06
N THR A 564 -12.45 2.35 -14.89
CA THR A 564 -11.71 3.53 -14.41
C THR A 564 -10.63 3.93 -15.40
N LEU A 565 -9.77 3.01 -15.83
CA LEU A 565 -8.71 3.29 -16.78
C LEU A 565 -9.26 3.76 -18.15
N ALA A 566 -10.34 3.16 -18.64
CA ALA A 566 -10.99 3.58 -19.88
C ALA A 566 -11.54 5.01 -19.79
N THR A 567 -12.26 5.33 -18.71
CA THR A 567 -12.84 6.66 -18.48
C THR A 567 -11.76 7.71 -18.24
N ARG A 568 -10.70 7.39 -17.48
CA ARG A 568 -9.55 8.29 -17.28
C ARG A 568 -8.83 8.56 -18.59
N ALA A 569 -8.64 7.54 -19.41
CA ALA A 569 -8.00 7.69 -20.70
C ALA A 569 -8.80 8.61 -21.64
N LEU A 570 -10.14 8.54 -21.64
CA LEU A 570 -10.96 9.51 -22.38
C LEU A 570 -10.87 10.92 -21.78
N ALA A 571 -11.04 11.04 -20.46
CA ALA A 571 -11.07 12.34 -19.79
C ALA A 571 -9.75 13.12 -19.88
N LEU A 572 -8.62 12.41 -19.93
CA LEU A 572 -7.26 12.98 -19.98
C LEU A 572 -6.66 12.95 -21.40
N GLY A 573 -7.40 12.45 -22.39
CA GLY A 573 -6.96 12.34 -23.78
C GLY A 573 -5.73 11.44 -23.94
N TYR A 574 -5.73 10.26 -23.31
CA TYR A 574 -4.66 9.27 -23.42
C TYR A 574 -4.86 8.39 -24.66
N CYS A 575 -3.76 7.92 -25.23
CA CYS A 575 -3.79 7.04 -26.39
C CYS A 575 -3.39 5.61 -26.03
N ARG A 576 -3.87 4.65 -26.84
CA ARG A 576 -3.42 3.26 -26.74
C ARG A 576 -1.95 3.16 -27.20
N PRO A 577 -1.04 2.63 -26.37
CA PRO A 577 0.32 2.34 -26.82
C PRO A 577 0.36 1.06 -27.69
N GLU A 578 1.29 1.03 -28.64
CA GLU A 578 1.65 -0.17 -29.40
C GLU A 578 2.80 -0.90 -28.69
N LEU A 579 2.57 -2.15 -28.28
CA LEU A 579 3.63 -3.00 -27.73
C LEU A 579 4.24 -3.86 -28.82
N CYS A 580 5.56 -3.77 -29.03
CA CYS A 580 6.27 -4.51 -30.06
C CYS A 580 7.41 -5.36 -29.47
N THR A 581 8.02 -6.21 -30.29
CA THR A 581 9.16 -7.06 -29.90
C THR A 581 10.52 -6.41 -30.19
N GLU A 582 10.52 -5.33 -30.96
CA GLU A 582 11.73 -4.56 -31.29
C GLU A 582 12.21 -3.74 -30.10
N ALA A 583 13.52 -3.54 -29.97
CA ALA A 583 14.08 -2.67 -28.96
C ALA A 583 13.88 -1.20 -29.36
N VAL A 584 12.70 -0.66 -29.05
CA VAL A 584 12.32 0.74 -29.27
C VAL A 584 11.57 1.31 -28.06
N PHE A 585 11.69 2.61 -27.86
CA PHE A 585 10.86 3.39 -26.94
C PHE A 585 10.59 4.75 -27.59
N GLU A 586 9.46 4.84 -28.28
CA GLU A 586 9.06 6.00 -29.05
C GLU A 586 7.78 6.59 -28.45
N VAL A 587 7.79 7.90 -28.19
CA VAL A 587 6.64 8.65 -27.66
C VAL A 587 6.49 9.92 -28.47
N ARG A 588 5.31 10.16 -29.02
CA ARG A 588 4.94 11.39 -29.71
C ARG A 588 3.98 12.20 -28.85
N GLY A 589 4.28 13.47 -28.61
CA GLY A 589 3.48 14.37 -27.79
C GLY A 589 3.28 13.86 -26.37
N GLY A 590 4.33 13.31 -25.75
CA GLY A 590 4.30 12.78 -24.39
C GLY A 590 4.11 13.89 -23.34
N ARG A 591 3.29 13.60 -22.33
CA ARG A 591 2.95 14.51 -21.23
C ARG A 591 3.18 13.82 -19.89
N HIS A 592 3.46 14.60 -18.86
CA HIS A 592 3.60 14.07 -17.51
C HIS A 592 2.21 13.95 -16.85
N PRO A 593 1.74 12.74 -16.50
CA PRO A 593 0.34 12.49 -16.12
C PRO A 593 -0.08 13.25 -14.85
N VAL A 594 0.85 13.46 -13.91
CA VAL A 594 0.57 14.25 -12.70
C VAL A 594 0.69 15.75 -12.94
N VAL A 595 1.85 16.22 -13.43
CA VAL A 595 2.13 17.65 -13.59
C VAL A 595 1.13 18.33 -14.52
N GLU A 596 0.65 17.65 -15.57
CA GLU A 596 -0.37 18.23 -16.48
C GLU A 596 -1.69 18.58 -15.78
N THR A 597 -2.04 17.87 -14.70
CA THR A 597 -3.29 18.09 -13.95
C THR A 597 -3.15 19.14 -12.85
N VAL A 598 -1.92 19.39 -12.38
CA VAL A 598 -1.64 20.33 -11.28
C VAL A 598 -1.32 21.74 -11.80
N LEU A 599 -0.79 21.85 -13.03
CA LEU A 599 -0.49 23.14 -13.64
C LEU A 599 -1.77 23.89 -14.02
N GLU A 600 -1.82 25.19 -13.70
CA GLU A 600 -2.90 26.09 -14.15
C GLU A 600 -2.77 26.46 -15.63
N ARG A 601 -1.56 26.34 -16.19
CA ARG A 601 -1.24 26.59 -17.60
C ARG A 601 -1.12 25.28 -18.37
N ALA A 602 -1.34 25.34 -19.68
CA ALA A 602 -1.20 24.18 -20.56
C ALA A 602 0.21 23.55 -20.45
N PHE A 603 0.26 22.22 -20.30
CA PHE A 603 1.50 21.44 -20.32
C PHE A 603 2.05 21.35 -21.75
N ILE A 604 3.35 21.52 -21.91
CA ILE A 604 4.03 21.41 -23.21
C ILE A 604 4.41 19.95 -23.46
N ALA A 605 3.78 19.33 -24.45
CA ALA A 605 4.04 17.95 -24.84
C ALA A 605 5.41 17.83 -25.54
N ASN A 606 6.12 16.71 -25.30
CA ASN A 606 7.45 16.47 -25.84
C ASN A 606 7.59 15.06 -26.44
N ASP A 607 8.34 14.97 -27.53
CA ASP A 607 8.65 13.71 -28.20
C ASP A 607 9.85 13.02 -27.53
N LEU A 608 9.90 11.70 -27.62
CA LEU A 608 11.06 10.89 -27.27
C LEU A 608 11.24 9.79 -28.31
N GLU A 609 12.44 9.62 -28.82
CA GLU A 609 12.81 8.53 -29.71
C GLU A 609 14.06 7.83 -29.17
N LEU A 610 13.90 6.55 -28.84
CA LEU A 610 14.98 5.66 -28.44
C LEU A 610 14.85 4.36 -29.22
N HIS A 611 15.95 3.89 -29.79
CA HIS A 611 16.00 2.66 -30.58
C HIS A 611 17.44 2.13 -30.60
N ALA A 612 17.69 1.00 -31.27
CA ALA A 612 19.02 0.38 -31.28
C ALA A 612 20.18 1.33 -31.67
N GLY A 613 19.96 2.23 -32.64
CA GLY A 613 20.93 3.26 -33.06
C GLY A 613 20.88 4.60 -32.30
N ARG A 614 20.05 4.74 -31.26
CA ARG A 614 19.86 5.96 -30.45
C ARG A 614 19.39 5.53 -29.06
N ARG A 615 20.34 5.13 -28.20
CA ARG A 615 20.05 4.53 -26.89
C ARG A 615 20.27 5.50 -25.73
N LEU A 616 21.19 6.45 -25.87
CA LEU A 616 21.54 7.40 -24.81
C LEU A 616 21.27 8.82 -25.28
N LEU A 617 20.47 9.56 -24.51
CA LEU A 617 20.26 11.00 -24.73
C LEU A 617 20.94 11.79 -23.62
N VAL A 618 21.89 12.64 -23.99
CA VAL A 618 22.44 13.64 -23.09
C VAL A 618 21.51 14.85 -23.14
N ILE A 619 20.85 15.13 -22.01
CA ILE A 619 19.84 16.17 -21.88
C ILE A 619 20.46 17.37 -21.18
N THR A 620 20.60 18.48 -21.90
CA THR A 620 21.11 19.75 -21.36
C THR A 620 20.01 20.82 -21.26
N GLY A 621 20.30 21.93 -20.59
CA GLY A 621 19.37 23.05 -20.46
C GLY A 621 19.34 23.64 -19.05
N PRO A 622 18.74 24.82 -18.89
CA PRO A 622 18.76 25.53 -17.62
C PRO A 622 18.06 24.78 -16.48
N ASN A 623 18.41 25.14 -15.25
CA ASN A 623 17.66 24.72 -14.08
C ASN A 623 16.23 25.26 -14.19
N MET A 624 15.23 24.46 -13.80
CA MET A 624 13.80 24.71 -14.05
C MET A 624 13.35 24.60 -15.52
N GLY A 625 14.24 24.25 -16.45
CA GLY A 625 13.88 24.07 -17.87
C GLY A 625 12.96 22.87 -18.15
N GLY A 626 12.80 21.94 -17.20
CA GLY A 626 11.91 20.77 -17.30
C GLY A 626 12.62 19.41 -17.49
N LYS A 627 13.96 19.33 -17.34
CA LYS A 627 14.76 18.10 -17.53
C LYS A 627 14.20 16.91 -16.74
N SER A 628 14.08 17.05 -15.42
CA SER A 628 13.57 15.98 -14.53
C SER A 628 12.13 15.61 -14.85
N THR A 629 11.29 16.58 -15.21
CA THR A 629 9.89 16.33 -15.63
C THR A 629 9.83 15.49 -16.90
N PHE A 630 10.65 15.83 -17.91
CA PHE A 630 10.74 15.06 -19.16
C PHE A 630 11.23 13.62 -18.92
N MET A 631 12.17 13.41 -18.00
CA MET A 631 12.60 12.05 -17.66
C MET A 631 11.48 11.28 -16.95
N ARG A 632 10.93 11.84 -15.86
CA ARG A 632 9.85 11.20 -15.08
C ARG A 632 8.63 10.88 -15.94
N GLN A 633 8.25 11.75 -16.88
CA GLN A 633 7.10 11.50 -17.75
C GLN A 633 7.25 10.19 -18.52
N ASN A 634 8.45 9.91 -19.05
CA ASN A 634 8.69 8.75 -19.90
C ASN A 634 8.74 7.45 -19.08
N ALA A 635 9.27 7.51 -17.85
CA ALA A 635 9.16 6.38 -16.91
C ALA A 635 7.70 6.10 -16.52
N LEU A 636 6.89 7.14 -16.28
CA LEU A 636 5.46 6.99 -15.96
C LEU A 636 4.66 6.47 -17.16
N ILE A 637 4.98 6.89 -18.38
CA ILE A 637 4.41 6.33 -19.63
C ILE A 637 4.73 4.83 -19.74
N ALA A 638 5.99 4.44 -19.46
CA ALA A 638 6.39 3.04 -19.45
C ALA A 638 5.57 2.23 -18.44
N ILE A 639 5.41 2.73 -17.20
CA ILE A 639 4.59 2.10 -16.15
C ILE A 639 3.13 1.96 -16.61
N LEU A 640 2.54 3.03 -17.13
CA LEU A 640 1.14 3.03 -17.58
C LEU A 640 0.89 2.01 -18.69
N ALA A 641 1.79 1.93 -19.68
CA ALA A 641 1.72 0.89 -20.70
C ALA A 641 1.81 -0.51 -20.06
N HIS A 642 2.76 -0.73 -19.15
CA HIS A 642 2.95 -2.03 -18.51
C HIS A 642 1.91 -2.38 -17.42
N ILE A 643 0.92 -1.53 -17.14
CA ILE A 643 -0.28 -1.94 -16.38
C ILE A 643 -1.48 -2.24 -17.29
N GLY A 644 -1.36 -2.03 -18.60
CA GLY A 644 -2.46 -2.16 -19.55
C GLY A 644 -3.37 -0.93 -19.58
N SER A 645 -2.85 0.23 -19.15
CA SER A 645 -3.53 1.53 -19.29
C SER A 645 -3.13 2.21 -20.59
N PHE A 646 -3.98 3.09 -21.09
CA PHE A 646 -3.56 4.06 -22.11
C PHE A 646 -2.59 5.08 -21.50
N VAL A 647 -1.83 5.76 -22.35
CA VAL A 647 -0.71 6.61 -21.95
C VAL A 647 -0.93 8.07 -22.34
N PRO A 648 -0.36 9.04 -21.57
CA PRO A 648 -0.47 10.48 -21.83
C PRO A 648 0.37 10.94 -23.03
N ALA A 649 0.06 10.45 -24.23
CA ALA A 649 0.75 10.79 -25.48
C ALA A 649 -0.24 10.94 -26.65
N GLN A 650 0.24 11.40 -27.81
CA GLN A 650 -0.50 11.31 -29.08
C GLN A 650 -0.34 9.91 -29.69
N ALA A 651 0.86 9.35 -29.61
CA ALA A 651 1.17 7.97 -29.98
C ALA A 651 2.36 7.48 -29.16
N ALA A 652 2.40 6.17 -28.88
CA ALA A 652 3.54 5.54 -28.22
C ALA A 652 3.77 4.14 -28.78
N ARG A 653 5.04 3.79 -29.02
CA ARG A 653 5.48 2.46 -29.47
C ARG A 653 6.59 2.00 -28.54
N ILE A 654 6.34 0.92 -27.80
CA ILE A 654 7.17 0.49 -26.68
C ILE A 654 7.56 -0.98 -26.86
N GLY A 655 8.86 -1.23 -26.91
CA GLY A 655 9.47 -2.55 -26.93
C GLY A 655 9.51 -3.22 -25.55
N PRO A 656 10.16 -4.39 -25.45
CA PRO A 656 10.25 -5.11 -24.18
C PRO A 656 11.15 -4.35 -23.19
N LEU A 657 10.62 -4.11 -21.99
CA LEU A 657 11.35 -3.56 -20.85
C LEU A 657 11.46 -4.58 -19.71
N ASP A 658 12.58 -4.57 -18.99
CA ASP A 658 12.80 -5.44 -17.82
C ASP A 658 12.88 -4.67 -16.51
N ARG A 659 13.48 -3.47 -16.51
CA ARG A 659 13.69 -2.64 -15.34
C ARG A 659 13.56 -1.15 -15.65
N ILE A 660 13.09 -0.38 -14.68
CA ILE A 660 13.24 1.08 -14.66
C ILE A 660 14.15 1.46 -13.50
N PHE A 661 15.20 2.20 -13.82
CA PHE A 661 16.09 2.80 -12.85
C PHE A 661 15.96 4.31 -12.87
N THR A 662 15.97 4.91 -11.68
CA THR A 662 16.02 6.36 -11.56
C THR A 662 17.05 6.77 -10.54
N ARG A 663 17.85 7.76 -10.93
CA ARG A 663 18.67 8.55 -10.04
C ARG A 663 18.25 9.99 -10.22
N ILE A 664 17.29 10.45 -9.41
CA ILE A 664 16.75 11.81 -9.50
C ILE A 664 16.87 12.49 -8.13
N GLY A 665 17.98 13.22 -7.90
CA GLY A 665 18.22 14.08 -6.73
C GLY A 665 18.01 13.41 -5.36
N ALA A 666 19.08 13.17 -4.60
CA ALA A 666 18.94 12.69 -3.22
C ALA A 666 18.50 13.83 -2.28
N GLY A 667 17.48 13.58 -1.46
CA GLY A 667 17.39 14.23 -0.14
C GLY A 667 18.43 13.63 0.80
N ASP A 668 18.85 14.38 1.83
CA ASP A 668 19.79 13.88 2.82
C ASP A 668 19.27 12.60 3.52
N ASP A 669 20.09 11.57 3.63
CA ASP A 669 19.88 10.45 4.57
C ASP A 669 20.63 10.73 5.88
N LEU A 670 20.19 11.78 6.58
CA LEU A 670 20.74 12.19 7.88
C LEU A 670 20.55 11.08 8.94
N ALA A 671 19.52 10.24 8.79
CA ALA A 671 19.23 9.15 9.73
C ALA A 671 20.18 7.95 9.55
N GLY A 672 20.59 7.64 8.31
CA GLY A 672 21.55 6.58 7.99
C GLY A 672 23.02 6.99 8.11
N GLY A 673 23.32 8.26 8.39
CA GLY A 673 24.69 8.79 8.53
C GLY A 673 25.50 8.79 7.24
N ARG A 674 24.84 8.73 6.07
CA ARG A 674 25.50 8.67 4.75
C ARG A 674 25.50 10.06 4.11
N SER A 675 26.62 10.45 3.49
CA SER A 675 26.67 11.66 2.68
C SER A 675 25.80 11.51 1.43
N THR A 676 25.23 12.62 0.96
CA THR A 676 24.46 12.69 -0.29
C THR A 676 25.22 12.08 -1.47
N PHE A 677 26.53 12.33 -1.54
CA PHE A 677 27.40 11.76 -2.56
C PHE A 677 27.57 10.23 -2.44
N MET A 678 27.64 9.67 -1.23
CA MET A 678 27.74 8.22 -1.06
C MET A 678 26.45 7.50 -1.46
N VAL A 679 25.29 8.06 -1.11
CA VAL A 679 23.99 7.55 -1.54
C VAL A 679 23.90 7.59 -3.07
N GLU A 680 24.30 8.71 -3.67
CA GLU A 680 24.37 8.90 -5.12
C GLU A 680 25.25 7.85 -5.81
N MET A 681 26.45 7.59 -5.29
CA MET A 681 27.35 6.58 -5.84
C MET A 681 26.83 5.15 -5.63
N THR A 682 26.14 4.88 -4.53
CA THR A 682 25.51 3.57 -4.29
C THR A 682 24.38 3.31 -5.28
N GLU A 683 23.52 4.31 -5.53
CA GLU A 683 22.46 4.21 -6.53
C GLU A 683 23.05 4.08 -7.94
N THR A 684 24.08 4.86 -8.28
CA THR A 684 24.78 4.74 -9.57
C THR A 684 25.39 3.35 -9.75
N ALA A 685 26.07 2.82 -8.72
CA ALA A 685 26.63 1.48 -8.76
C ALA A 685 25.54 0.41 -8.93
N ASN A 686 24.39 0.56 -8.26
CA ASN A 686 23.25 -0.35 -8.46
C ASN A 686 22.81 -0.37 -9.93
N ILE A 687 22.67 0.80 -10.56
CA ILE A 687 22.30 0.91 -11.97
C ILE A 687 23.33 0.22 -12.86
N LEU A 688 24.62 0.54 -12.69
CA LEU A 688 25.69 0.02 -13.54
C LEU A 688 25.86 -1.50 -13.45
N ASN A 689 25.59 -2.08 -12.27
CA ASN A 689 25.73 -3.53 -12.07
C ASN A 689 24.49 -4.34 -12.50
N ASN A 690 23.31 -3.72 -12.54
CA ASN A 690 22.03 -4.43 -12.66
C ASN A 690 21.20 -4.06 -13.90
N ALA A 691 21.54 -2.99 -14.62
CA ALA A 691 20.86 -2.62 -15.85
C ALA A 691 21.23 -3.56 -17.01
N THR A 692 20.27 -3.77 -17.91
CA THR A 692 20.42 -4.57 -19.12
C THR A 692 20.08 -3.73 -20.36
N ALA A 693 20.26 -4.29 -21.55
CA ALA A 693 19.88 -3.63 -22.80
C ALA A 693 18.36 -3.38 -22.94
N GLN A 694 17.53 -3.96 -22.08
CA GLN A 694 16.07 -3.77 -21.99
C GLN A 694 15.67 -2.81 -20.86
N SER A 695 16.64 -2.27 -20.12
CA SER A 695 16.36 -1.37 -19.00
C SER A 695 16.18 0.07 -19.47
N LEU A 696 15.26 0.78 -18.83
CA LEU A 696 15.10 2.23 -18.96
C LEU A 696 15.78 2.92 -17.76
N VAL A 697 16.79 3.73 -18.05
CA VAL A 697 17.66 4.37 -17.05
C VAL A 697 17.49 5.89 -17.11
N LEU A 698 17.15 6.50 -15.98
CA LEU A 698 17.04 7.94 -15.81
C LEU A 698 18.16 8.41 -14.88
N MET A 699 19.08 9.22 -15.39
CA MET A 699 20.19 9.79 -14.63
C MET A 699 20.04 11.30 -14.59
N ASP A 700 19.87 11.89 -13.40
CA ASP A 700 19.71 13.33 -13.21
C ASP A 700 20.87 13.90 -12.39
N GLU A 701 21.69 14.74 -13.04
CA GLU A 701 22.71 15.58 -12.43
C GLU A 701 23.73 14.84 -11.55
N VAL A 702 24.12 13.64 -11.98
CA VAL A 702 25.15 12.83 -11.32
C VAL A 702 26.51 13.54 -11.30
N GLY A 703 27.24 13.37 -10.21
CA GLY A 703 28.54 13.97 -9.93
C GLY A 703 28.46 15.35 -9.25
N ARG A 704 27.29 15.80 -8.78
CA ARG A 704 27.17 17.17 -8.20
C ARG A 704 27.74 17.30 -6.78
N GLY A 705 27.76 16.22 -5.99
CA GLY A 705 28.13 16.27 -4.57
C GLY A 705 29.63 16.35 -4.27
N THR A 706 30.51 16.49 -5.26
CA THR A 706 31.97 16.42 -5.13
C THR A 706 32.69 17.51 -5.94
N SER A 707 34.02 17.44 -6.04
CA SER A 707 34.82 18.35 -6.87
C SER A 707 34.33 18.30 -8.33
N THR A 708 34.32 19.45 -9.01
CA THR A 708 33.74 19.59 -10.36
C THR A 708 34.36 18.61 -11.36
N PHE A 709 35.69 18.40 -11.29
CA PHE A 709 36.38 17.48 -12.19
C PHE A 709 36.16 16.01 -11.84
N ASP A 710 36.12 15.64 -10.56
CA ASP A 710 35.83 14.26 -10.17
C ASP A 710 34.40 13.89 -10.53
N GLY A 711 33.46 14.80 -10.25
CA GLY A 711 32.04 14.66 -10.57
C GLY A 711 31.79 14.51 -12.06
N LEU A 712 32.40 15.39 -12.87
CA LEU A 712 32.38 15.31 -14.33
C LEU A 712 32.95 13.97 -14.83
N SER A 713 34.12 13.58 -14.31
CA SER A 713 34.80 12.34 -14.73
C SER A 713 33.96 11.10 -14.43
N LEU A 714 33.34 11.03 -13.26
CA LEU A 714 32.45 9.93 -12.89
C LEU A 714 31.18 9.90 -13.74
N ALA A 715 30.55 11.07 -13.97
CA ALA A 715 29.36 11.17 -14.80
C ALA A 715 29.65 10.74 -16.25
N TRP A 716 30.79 11.17 -16.79
CA TRP A 716 31.26 10.76 -18.11
C TRP A 716 31.49 9.26 -18.19
N ALA A 717 32.27 8.70 -17.27
CA ALA A 717 32.58 7.27 -17.24
C ALA A 717 31.32 6.41 -17.08
N ALA A 718 30.37 6.84 -16.25
CA ALA A 718 29.08 6.16 -16.09
C ALA A 718 28.25 6.21 -17.38
N ALA A 719 28.09 7.38 -18.01
CA ALA A 719 27.36 7.51 -19.27
C ALA A 719 28.00 6.66 -20.38
N HIS A 720 29.33 6.67 -20.47
CA HIS A 720 30.08 5.86 -21.43
C HIS A 720 29.89 4.36 -21.19
N PHE A 721 30.00 3.91 -19.94
CA PHE A 721 29.79 2.51 -19.58
C PHE A 721 28.37 2.04 -19.93
N ILE A 722 27.36 2.86 -19.65
CA ILE A 722 25.97 2.52 -19.99
C ILE A 722 25.78 2.45 -21.51
N GLY A 723 26.27 3.43 -22.26
CA GLY A 723 26.12 3.49 -23.70
C GLY A 723 26.86 2.36 -24.43
N GLU A 724 28.11 2.09 -24.06
CA GLU A 724 28.97 1.14 -24.76
C GLU A 724 28.78 -0.31 -24.29
N ARG A 725 28.74 -0.55 -22.98
CA ARG A 725 28.82 -1.90 -22.41
C ARG A 725 27.45 -2.50 -22.11
N ILE A 726 26.55 -1.70 -21.55
CA ILE A 726 25.21 -2.17 -21.16
C ILE A 726 24.25 -2.08 -22.36
N GLY A 727 24.28 -0.96 -23.07
CA GLY A 727 23.34 -0.66 -24.14
C GLY A 727 21.91 -0.42 -23.65
N ALA A 728 21.72 0.13 -22.45
CA ALA A 728 20.39 0.44 -21.91
C ALA A 728 19.78 1.69 -22.56
N PHE A 729 18.45 1.79 -22.56
CA PHE A 729 17.76 3.02 -22.91
C PHE A 729 17.96 4.06 -21.82
N THR A 730 18.62 5.17 -22.12
CA THR A 730 19.15 6.08 -21.11
C THR A 730 18.80 7.53 -21.40
N LEU A 731 18.17 8.18 -20.42
CA LEU A 731 17.97 9.62 -20.37
C LEU A 731 18.95 10.19 -19.34
N PHE A 732 19.98 10.89 -19.82
CA PHE A 732 21.07 11.40 -19.00
C PHE A 732 21.01 12.93 -18.93
N ALA A 733 20.30 13.47 -17.95
CA ALA A 733 20.27 14.90 -17.69
C ALA A 733 21.50 15.36 -16.92
N THR A 734 22.14 16.42 -17.42
CA THR A 734 23.37 16.93 -16.83
C THR A 734 23.44 18.45 -16.88
N HIS A 735 24.23 19.02 -15.97
CA HIS A 735 24.65 20.42 -16.00
C HIS A 735 26.08 20.59 -16.54
N TYR A 736 26.82 19.48 -16.71
CA TYR A 736 28.14 19.45 -17.31
C TYR A 736 28.01 19.53 -18.83
N PHE A 737 28.44 20.65 -19.41
CA PHE A 737 28.37 20.88 -20.85
C PHE A 737 29.34 19.98 -21.61
N GLU A 738 30.43 19.60 -20.97
CA GLU A 738 31.48 18.73 -21.49
C GLU A 738 30.90 17.39 -21.98
N LEU A 739 29.92 16.82 -21.26
CA LEU A 739 29.27 15.55 -21.64
C LEU A 739 28.61 15.59 -23.03
N THR A 740 28.35 16.77 -23.60
CA THR A 740 27.80 16.87 -24.96
C THR A 740 28.74 16.32 -26.02
N ALA A 741 30.05 16.24 -25.73
CA ALA A 741 31.04 15.62 -26.62
C ALA A 741 30.84 14.09 -26.77
N LEU A 742 30.16 13.43 -25.83
CA LEU A 742 29.88 11.98 -25.90
C LEU A 742 29.12 11.58 -27.17
N ALA A 743 28.27 12.46 -27.71
CA ALA A 743 27.55 12.20 -28.96
C ALA A 743 28.49 12.03 -30.18
N GLY A 744 29.71 12.57 -30.11
CA GLY A 744 30.74 12.37 -31.14
C GLY A 744 31.57 11.09 -30.94
N GLU A 745 31.58 10.53 -29.73
CA GLU A 745 32.43 9.38 -29.36
C GLU A 745 31.67 8.06 -29.34
N LEU A 746 30.41 8.07 -28.87
CA LEU A 746 29.61 6.87 -28.68
C LEU A 746 28.56 6.69 -29.79
N PRO A 747 28.63 5.58 -30.55
CA PRO A 747 27.57 5.22 -31.47
C PRO A 747 26.23 5.08 -30.74
N GLY A 748 25.23 5.87 -31.12
CA GLY A 748 23.90 5.85 -30.51
C GLY A 748 23.72 6.76 -29.29
N CYS A 749 24.70 7.62 -29.00
CA CYS A 749 24.52 8.78 -28.13
C CYS A 749 24.04 9.99 -28.95
N ALA A 750 23.04 10.72 -28.46
CA ALA A 750 22.56 11.95 -29.08
C ALA A 750 22.35 13.06 -28.04
N ASN A 751 22.56 14.31 -28.46
CA ASN A 751 22.32 15.47 -27.61
C ASN A 751 20.92 16.02 -27.84
N VAL A 752 20.22 16.29 -26.74
CA VAL A 752 18.98 17.07 -26.73
C VAL A 752 19.05 18.14 -25.66
N HIS A 753 18.22 19.17 -25.77
CA HIS A 753 18.13 20.20 -24.74
C HIS A 753 16.72 20.72 -24.55
N LEU A 754 16.44 21.27 -23.37
CA LEU A 754 15.21 22.03 -23.15
C LEU A 754 15.41 23.50 -23.48
N ASP A 755 14.55 24.01 -24.35
CA ASP A 755 14.65 25.34 -24.91
C ASP A 755 14.27 26.43 -23.90
N ALA A 756 15.01 27.53 -23.95
CA ALA A 756 14.79 28.72 -23.15
C ALA A 756 15.06 29.95 -24.00
N THR A 757 14.15 30.92 -23.97
CA THR A 757 14.26 32.15 -24.75
C THR A 757 14.42 33.34 -23.81
N SER A 758 15.28 34.29 -24.19
CA SER A 758 15.45 35.55 -23.44
C SER A 758 14.59 36.62 -24.09
N HIS A 759 13.65 37.19 -23.34
CA HIS A 759 12.90 38.38 -23.76
C HIS A 759 13.29 39.56 -22.87
N GLY A 760 14.18 40.42 -23.38
CA GLY A 760 14.83 41.45 -22.57
C GLY A 760 15.72 40.84 -21.47
N GLU A 761 15.54 41.27 -20.22
CA GLU A 761 16.23 40.72 -19.04
C GLU A 761 15.56 39.47 -18.45
N GLN A 762 14.40 39.04 -18.96
CA GLN A 762 13.64 37.90 -18.45
C GLN A 762 13.86 36.64 -19.29
N LEU A 763 14.23 35.54 -18.62
CA LEU A 763 14.35 34.22 -19.22
C LEU A 763 12.99 33.50 -19.14
N ILE A 764 12.46 33.09 -20.29
CA ILE A 764 11.21 32.32 -20.40
C ILE A 764 11.55 30.88 -20.77
N PHE A 765 11.16 29.94 -19.90
CA PHE A 765 11.33 28.50 -20.15
C PHE A 765 10.21 28.00 -21.07
N MET A 766 10.58 27.50 -22.24
CA MET A 766 9.63 26.98 -23.22
C MET A 766 9.19 25.54 -22.88
N HIS A 767 9.98 24.83 -22.06
CA HIS A 767 9.80 23.41 -21.70
C HIS A 767 9.69 22.45 -22.91
N ALA A 768 10.16 22.88 -24.07
CA ALA A 768 10.18 22.10 -25.30
C ALA A 768 11.56 21.45 -25.49
N VAL A 769 11.58 20.15 -25.74
CA VAL A 769 12.80 19.40 -26.07
C VAL A 769 13.16 19.63 -27.53
N LYS A 770 14.42 19.99 -27.79
CA LYS A 770 14.97 20.21 -29.12
C LYS A 770 16.25 19.40 -29.31
N GLU A 771 16.54 19.09 -30.57
CA GLU A 771 17.77 18.41 -30.96
C GLU A 771 19.01 19.29 -30.77
N GLY A 772 20.14 18.64 -30.52
CA GLY A 772 21.43 19.28 -30.28
C GLY A 772 21.64 19.72 -28.82
N PRO A 773 22.87 20.11 -28.46
CA PRO A 773 23.17 20.66 -27.15
C PRO A 773 22.64 22.10 -27.01
N ALA A 774 22.42 22.56 -25.78
CA ALA A 774 22.08 23.96 -25.53
C ALA A 774 23.22 24.90 -25.97
N ASN A 775 22.90 26.07 -26.53
CA ASN A 775 23.94 26.98 -27.05
C ASN A 775 24.83 27.60 -25.97
N GLN A 776 24.32 27.82 -24.75
CA GLN A 776 25.05 28.40 -23.60
C GLN A 776 24.41 28.00 -22.27
N SER A 777 25.16 28.07 -21.16
CA SER A 777 24.60 27.90 -19.81
C SER A 777 23.92 29.18 -19.33
N HIS A 778 22.63 29.14 -19.02
CA HIS A 778 21.86 30.33 -18.59
C HIS A 778 21.94 30.62 -17.08
N GLY A 779 22.95 30.10 -16.37
CA GLY A 779 23.04 30.18 -14.90
C GLY A 779 23.02 31.62 -14.36
N LEU A 780 23.71 32.54 -15.02
CA LEU A 780 23.73 33.97 -14.63
C LEU A 780 22.37 34.65 -14.82
N GLN A 781 21.61 34.29 -15.86
CA GLN A 781 20.27 34.83 -16.09
C GLN A 781 19.25 34.28 -15.08
N VAL A 782 19.36 33.00 -14.70
CA VAL A 782 18.55 32.42 -13.62
C VAL A 782 18.86 33.10 -12.28
N ALA A 783 20.13 33.38 -11.98
CA ALA A 783 20.52 34.12 -10.79
C ALA A 783 19.98 35.56 -10.77
N ALA A 784 19.96 36.24 -11.92
CA ALA A 784 19.32 37.55 -12.04
C ALA A 784 17.81 37.48 -11.75
N LEU A 785 17.13 36.45 -12.27
CA LEU A 785 15.71 36.16 -12.02
C LEU A 785 15.40 35.89 -10.55
N ALA A 786 16.33 35.25 -9.83
CA ALA A 786 16.25 35.02 -8.39
C ALA A 786 16.49 36.30 -7.54
N GLY A 787 16.80 37.44 -8.18
CA GLY A 787 16.99 38.72 -7.52
C GLY A 787 18.43 39.01 -7.07
N VAL A 788 19.43 38.29 -7.60
CA VAL A 788 20.85 38.58 -7.31
C VAL A 788 21.22 39.98 -7.85
N PRO A 789 21.89 40.84 -7.06
CA PRO A 789 22.19 42.21 -7.48
C PRO A 789 22.94 42.28 -8.81
N GLY A 790 22.53 43.21 -9.69
CA GLY A 790 23.12 43.35 -11.03
C GLY A 790 24.64 43.58 -11.03
N THR A 791 25.19 44.18 -9.97
CA THR A 791 26.65 44.34 -9.78
C THR A 791 27.37 43.00 -9.60
N VAL A 792 26.74 42.04 -8.92
CA VAL A 792 27.25 40.67 -8.74
C VAL A 792 27.14 39.89 -10.04
N ILE A 793 25.99 39.97 -10.74
CA ILE A 793 25.79 39.32 -12.04
C ILE A 793 26.81 39.82 -13.07
N LYS A 794 27.03 41.14 -13.14
CA LYS A 794 28.02 41.73 -14.04
C LYS A 794 29.42 41.19 -13.77
N ARG A 795 29.83 41.18 -12.50
CA ARG A 795 31.15 40.65 -12.09
C ARG A 795 31.29 39.15 -12.36
N ALA A 796 30.23 38.38 -12.16
CA ALA A 796 30.21 36.96 -12.45
C ALA A 796 30.27 36.70 -13.97
N GLY A 797 29.64 37.54 -14.79
CA GLY A 797 29.76 37.52 -16.26
C GLY A 797 31.18 37.82 -16.73
N ASP A 798 31.83 38.84 -16.17
CA ASP A 798 33.23 39.16 -16.48
C ASP A 798 34.16 37.98 -16.14
N TYR A 799 33.90 37.30 -15.02
CA TYR A 799 34.65 36.11 -14.61
C TYR A 799 34.38 34.90 -15.50
N LEU A 800 33.13 34.66 -15.89
CA LEU A 800 32.75 33.59 -16.83
C LEU A 800 33.45 33.78 -18.18
N ALA A 801 33.45 35.00 -18.72
CA ALA A 801 34.15 35.31 -19.97
C ALA A 801 35.66 35.03 -19.88
N ARG A 802 36.26 35.21 -18.70
CA ARG A 802 37.66 34.84 -18.44
C ARG A 802 37.87 33.33 -18.45
N LEU A 803 36.99 32.57 -17.81
CA LEU A 803 37.04 31.10 -17.80
C LEU A 803 36.82 30.51 -19.20
N GLU A 804 35.86 31.04 -19.97
CA GLU A 804 35.62 30.61 -21.35
C GLU A 804 36.83 30.89 -22.27
N ARG A 805 37.51 32.03 -22.07
CA ARG A 805 38.77 32.32 -22.76
C ARG A 805 39.87 31.33 -22.39
N GLN A 806 40.05 31.04 -21.10
CA GLN A 806 41.04 30.06 -20.64
C GLN A 806 40.74 28.64 -21.15
N SER A 807 39.47 28.23 -21.16
CA SER A 807 39.05 26.95 -21.72
C SER A 807 39.27 26.89 -23.23
N ARG A 808 39.01 27.98 -23.96
CA ARG A 808 39.30 28.08 -25.41
C ARG A 808 40.80 28.14 -25.71
N GLU A 809 41.61 28.73 -24.84
CA GLU A 809 43.07 28.73 -24.96
C GLU A 809 43.68 27.37 -24.61
N GLN A 810 43.02 26.56 -23.78
CA GLN A 810 43.39 25.17 -23.47
C GLN A 810 42.83 24.13 -24.47
N GLN A 811 41.71 24.42 -25.14
CA GLN A 811 41.09 23.58 -26.18
C GLN A 811 41.44 23.99 -27.61
N ALA A 812 42.02 25.18 -27.82
CA ALA A 812 42.79 25.42 -29.03
C ALA A 812 43.86 24.32 -29.08
N PRO A 813 44.09 23.65 -30.23
CA PRO A 813 45.27 22.83 -30.34
C PRO A 813 46.43 23.75 -29.97
N GLN A 814 47.10 23.47 -28.86
CA GLN A 814 48.40 24.06 -28.63
C GLN A 814 49.17 23.80 -29.92
N PRO A 815 49.77 24.81 -30.58
CA PRO A 815 50.93 24.49 -31.39
C PRO A 815 51.81 23.74 -30.40
N GLN A 816 52.07 22.46 -30.66
CA GLN A 816 52.91 21.64 -29.80
C GLN A 816 54.16 22.46 -29.50
N ALA A 817 54.22 23.01 -28.29
CA ALA A 817 55.49 23.36 -27.70
C ALA A 817 56.05 22.00 -27.31
N GLU A 818 56.67 21.34 -28.29
CA GLU A 818 57.52 20.20 -28.10
C GLU A 818 58.55 20.58 -27.03
N LEU A 819 58.30 20.17 -25.79
CA LEU A 819 59.37 19.84 -24.87
C LEU A 819 60.07 18.62 -25.46
N ASP A 820 61.05 18.92 -26.30
CA ASP A 820 62.37 18.30 -26.32
C ASP A 820 62.40 16.83 -25.87
N LEU A 821 61.73 15.98 -26.65
CA LEU A 821 62.08 14.58 -26.79
C LEU A 821 62.35 14.38 -28.28
N GLN A 822 63.63 14.58 -28.61
CA GLN A 822 64.24 14.31 -29.91
C GLN A 822 63.59 13.10 -30.59
N PRO A 823 62.83 13.31 -31.69
CA PRO A 823 62.73 12.28 -32.69
C PRO A 823 64.12 12.20 -33.32
N ALA A 824 64.71 11.02 -33.37
CA ALA A 824 65.85 10.79 -34.25
C ALA A 824 65.39 11.12 -35.68
N VAL A 825 65.74 12.33 -36.14
CA VAL A 825 65.59 12.74 -37.53
C VAL A 825 66.44 11.76 -38.31
N VAL A 826 65.78 10.85 -39.02
CA VAL A 826 66.45 10.09 -40.07
C VAL A 826 66.86 11.14 -41.10
N ALA A 827 68.15 11.46 -41.12
CA ALA A 827 68.73 12.44 -42.03
C ALA A 827 68.32 12.08 -43.45
N ASP A 828 67.68 13.02 -44.14
CA ASP A 828 67.41 12.96 -45.58
C ASP A 828 68.64 13.58 -46.28
N PRO A 829 69.61 12.75 -46.73
CA PRO A 829 70.90 13.24 -47.19
C PRO A 829 70.76 14.09 -48.44
N LEU A 830 69.71 13.85 -49.23
CA LEU A 830 69.41 14.59 -50.45
C LEU A 830 68.99 16.03 -50.11
N ARG A 831 68.18 16.21 -49.06
CA ARG A 831 67.65 17.51 -48.67
C ARG A 831 68.72 18.40 -48.03
N GLU A 832 69.63 17.81 -47.26
CA GLU A 832 70.81 18.53 -46.74
C GLU A 832 71.80 18.89 -47.85
N ALA A 833 72.07 17.96 -48.78
CA ALA A 833 72.95 18.24 -49.91
C ALA A 833 72.40 19.36 -50.79
N LEU A 834 71.07 19.41 -51.03
CA LEU A 834 70.43 20.50 -51.77
C LEU A 834 70.49 21.85 -51.04
N ALA A 835 70.32 21.86 -49.71
CA ALA A 835 70.35 23.10 -48.92
C ALA A 835 71.74 23.74 -48.85
N GLN A 836 72.81 22.96 -49.05
CA GLN A 836 74.19 23.44 -49.06
C GLN A 836 74.64 23.94 -50.45
N MET A 837 73.81 23.78 -51.49
CA MET A 837 74.14 24.25 -52.83
C MET A 837 73.64 25.68 -53.04
N ASP A 838 74.54 26.56 -53.47
CA ASP A 838 74.24 27.92 -53.88
C ASP A 838 74.45 28.06 -55.40
N PRO A 839 73.38 27.99 -56.21
CA PRO A 839 73.47 27.99 -57.67
C PRO A 839 74.13 29.24 -58.24
N ASP A 840 74.02 30.38 -57.55
CA ASP A 840 74.52 31.66 -58.03
C ASP A 840 76.04 31.80 -57.88
N ARG A 841 76.66 30.88 -57.12
CA ARG A 841 78.11 30.87 -56.84
C ARG A 841 78.85 29.69 -57.47
N MET A 842 78.16 28.79 -58.15
CA MET A 842 78.77 27.61 -58.78
C MET A 842 79.15 27.88 -60.22
N SER A 843 80.32 27.40 -60.63
CA SER A 843 80.64 27.32 -62.04
C SER A 843 79.79 26.22 -62.72
N PRO A 844 79.56 26.29 -64.04
CA PRO A 844 78.75 25.30 -64.75
C PRO A 844 79.23 23.85 -64.59
N ARG A 845 80.54 23.65 -64.37
CA ARG A 845 81.13 22.32 -64.15
C ARG A 845 80.82 21.82 -62.73
N GLU A 846 80.92 22.68 -61.73
CA GLU A 846 80.60 22.34 -60.34
C GLU A 846 79.10 22.07 -60.15
N ALA A 847 78.24 22.81 -60.85
CA ALA A 847 76.79 22.55 -60.85
C ALA A 847 76.45 21.18 -61.47
N LEU A 848 77.14 20.78 -62.54
CA LEU A 848 76.95 19.47 -63.15
C LEU A 848 77.47 18.33 -62.24
N ASP A 849 78.63 18.51 -61.61
CA ASP A 849 79.19 17.53 -60.67
C ASP A 849 78.31 17.38 -59.42
N ALA A 850 77.74 18.49 -58.94
CA ALA A 850 76.77 18.52 -57.86
C ALA A 850 75.48 17.72 -58.18
N LEU A 851 74.95 17.82 -59.40
CA LEU A 851 73.81 17.00 -59.85
C LEU A 851 74.13 15.50 -59.88
N TYR A 852 75.34 15.12 -60.29
CA TYR A 852 75.77 13.72 -60.24
C TYR A 852 75.99 13.20 -58.81
N GLN A 853 76.36 14.07 -57.87
CA GLN A 853 76.43 13.72 -56.45
C GLN A 853 75.02 13.55 -55.84
N LEU A 854 74.08 14.43 -56.16
CA LEU A 854 72.69 14.30 -55.72
C LEU A 854 72.02 13.04 -56.26
N LYS A 855 72.36 12.59 -57.48
CA LYS A 855 71.84 11.33 -58.05
C LYS A 855 72.37 10.07 -57.36
N LYS A 856 73.46 10.17 -56.60
CA LYS A 856 74.07 9.04 -55.87
C LYS A 856 73.55 8.90 -54.43
N LEU A 857 72.92 9.95 -53.91
CA LEU A 857 72.18 9.97 -52.64
C LEU A 857 70.75 9.50 -52.91
#